data_AF-Q6ZIP5-F1
#
_entry.id   AF-Q6ZIP5-F1
#
_cell.length_a   1.000
_cell.length_b   1.000
_cell.length_c   1.000
_cell.angle_alpha   90.00
_cell.angle_beta   90.00
_cell.angle_gamma   90.00
#
_symmetry.space_group_name_H-M   'P 1'
#
loop_
_entity.id
_entity.type
_entity.pdbx_description
1 polymer ?
#
loop_
_entity_poly.entity_id
_entity_poly.type
_entity_poly.pdbx_seq_one_letter_code
_entity_poly.pdbx_strand_id
1 'polypeptide(L)'
;MRPWRPPPTAVASLAHQCSLLLRRLAERHSPAPTCPSSSFLRALRCLHARLLTADLLHAPSHPHLTLRLIHLYTLSPDLATPAALFRSDPDPGPVAATSLVAAHAAAGRLRDAAAFFDAVPPARRDTVLHNAMMSAFARASLAAPAVSVFHALLGSGSLRPDDYSFTALISAVGQMHNLAAPHCTQLHCSVLKSGAAAVLSVSNALIALYMKCDTPEASWDARKVLDEMPDKDDLTWTTMVVGYVRRGDVNAARSVFEEVDGKFDVVWNAMISGYVQSGMCADAFELFRRMVSEKVPLDEFTFTSVLSACANAGFFVHGKSVHGQIIRLQPNFVPEAALPVNNALVTLYSKGGKIVIAKRIFDTMNLKDVVSWNTILSGYIDSGCLDKAVEVFKVMPYKNDLSWMVMVSGYVHGGLSEDALKLFNQMRAEDVKPCDYTYAGAIAACGELGALKHGRQLHAHLVQCGFEASNSAGNALLTMYAKCGAVNDARLVFLVMPNLDSVSWNAMISALGQHGHGREALELFDQMVAEGIDPDRISFLTILTACNHAGLVDEGFHYFESMKRDFGISPGEDHYARLIDLLGRSGRIGEARDLIKTMPFEPTPSIWEAILSGCRTNGDMEFGAYAADQLFRMIPQHDGTYILLSNTYSAAGRWVDAARVRKLMRDRGVKKEPGCSWIEVGSKIHVFLVGDTKHPEAQEVYQFLEVIGARMRKLGYVPDTKFVLHDMEPHEKEYILFAHSEKLAVGFGLLKLPPGATVTVLKNLRICGDCHTAMMFMSKAVGREIVVRDVRRFHHFKDGECSCGNYW
;
A
#
# COMPACT_ATOMS: atom_id res chain seq x y z
N MET A 1 83.97 -23.73 33.85
CA MET A 1 83.61 -22.73 32.82
C MET A 1 83.93 -23.30 31.45
N ARG A 2 82.95 -23.94 30.79
CA ARG A 2 83.05 -24.33 29.37
C ARG A 2 82.18 -23.35 28.58
N PRO A 3 82.65 -22.81 27.44
CA PRO A 3 81.84 -21.92 26.63
C PRO A 3 80.75 -22.76 25.96
N TRP A 4 79.51 -22.36 26.19
CA TRP A 4 78.34 -22.93 25.54
C TRP A 4 78.46 -22.65 24.03
N ARG A 5 78.80 -23.67 23.23
CA ARG A 5 78.67 -23.63 21.77
C ARG A 5 77.22 -23.99 21.43
N PRO A 6 76.45 -23.12 20.75
CA PRO A 6 75.19 -23.55 20.17
C PRO A 6 75.48 -24.49 18.98
N PRO A 7 74.57 -25.41 18.65
CA PRO A 7 74.74 -26.30 17.50
C PRO A 7 74.65 -25.49 16.19
N PRO A 8 75.17 -25.99 15.06
CA PRO A 8 75.05 -25.31 13.78
C PRO A 8 73.60 -25.45 13.29
N THR A 9 72.70 -24.58 13.75
CA THR A 9 71.42 -24.38 13.10
C THR A 9 71.69 -23.66 11.78
N ALA A 10 71.43 -24.36 10.67
CA ALA A 10 71.49 -23.82 9.32
C ALA A 10 70.85 -22.43 9.26
N VAL A 11 71.64 -21.42 8.88
CA VAL A 11 71.10 -20.13 8.46
C VAL A 11 70.30 -20.42 7.19
N ALA A 12 68.98 -20.57 7.34
CA ALA A 12 68.09 -20.73 6.20
C ALA A 12 68.35 -19.57 5.22
N SER A 13 68.47 -19.88 3.92
CA SER A 13 68.69 -18.88 2.88
C SER A 13 67.65 -17.75 3.01
N LEU A 14 68.04 -16.51 2.69
CA LEU A 14 67.16 -15.34 2.80
C LEU A 14 65.81 -15.57 2.07
N ALA A 15 65.84 -16.27 0.94
CA ALA A 15 64.65 -16.67 0.20
C ALA A 15 63.73 -17.60 1.00
N HIS A 16 64.28 -18.59 1.72
CA HIS A 16 63.50 -19.46 2.59
C HIS A 16 62.86 -18.69 3.75
N GLN A 17 63.59 -17.75 4.37
CA GLN A 17 63.05 -16.89 5.42
C GLN A 17 61.90 -16.02 4.92
N CYS A 18 62.06 -15.39 3.76
CA CYS A 18 61.00 -14.59 3.13
C CYS A 18 59.77 -15.43 2.78
N SER A 19 59.96 -16.65 2.25
CA SER A 19 58.87 -17.59 1.94
C SER A 19 58.06 -17.95 3.20
N LEU A 20 58.75 -18.22 4.31
CA LEU A 20 58.14 -18.56 5.60
C LEU A 20 57.37 -17.37 6.19
N LEU A 21 57.90 -16.15 6.05
CA LEU A 21 57.22 -14.94 6.48
C LEU A 21 55.96 -14.65 5.64
N LEU A 22 56.00 -14.85 4.32
CA LEU A 22 54.82 -14.74 3.45
C LEU A 22 53.73 -15.75 3.84
N ARG A 23 54.11 -16.99 4.19
CA ARG A 23 53.17 -18.01 4.69
C ARG A 23 52.49 -17.58 5.99
N ARG A 24 53.27 -17.13 6.98
CA ARG A 24 52.74 -16.65 8.26
C ARG A 24 51.85 -15.41 8.12
N LEU A 25 52.17 -14.52 7.19
CA LEU A 25 51.33 -13.36 6.88
C LEU A 25 49.98 -13.79 6.29
N ALA A 26 49.96 -14.81 5.41
CA ALA A 26 48.72 -15.38 4.88
C ALA A 26 47.85 -15.98 6.00
N GLU A 27 48.44 -16.74 6.92
CA GLU A 27 47.73 -17.38 8.04
C GLU A 27 47.09 -16.38 9.01
N ARG A 28 47.65 -15.17 9.12
CA ARG A 28 47.15 -14.13 10.02
C ARG A 28 46.03 -13.27 9.43
N HIS A 29 45.74 -13.40 8.13
CA HIS A 29 44.69 -12.63 7.49
C HIS A 29 43.33 -13.32 7.69
N SER A 30 42.50 -12.80 8.60
CA SER A 30 41.13 -13.29 8.80
C SER A 30 40.15 -12.47 7.94
N PRO A 31 39.27 -13.11 7.15
CA PRO A 31 38.34 -12.45 6.25
C PRO A 31 37.13 -11.91 7.01
N ALA A 32 37.33 -10.91 7.86
CA ALA A 32 36.24 -10.16 8.48
C ALA A 32 36.19 -8.75 7.87
N PRO A 33 35.01 -8.18 7.55
CA PRO A 33 34.89 -6.86 6.92
C PRO A 33 35.28 -5.68 7.84
N THR A 34 35.69 -5.96 9.07
CA THR A 34 35.90 -4.97 10.11
C THR A 34 37.37 -4.95 10.55
N CYS A 35 38.17 -4.17 9.80
CA CYS A 35 39.49 -3.60 10.16
C CYS A 35 40.38 -4.40 11.15
N PRO A 36 41.49 -4.98 10.63
CA PRO A 36 42.81 -4.45 11.02
C PRO A 36 43.73 -4.31 9.79
N SER A 37 43.41 -3.42 8.85
CA SER A 37 44.11 -3.34 7.56
C SER A 37 45.51 -2.72 7.65
N SER A 38 45.80 -1.87 8.64
CA SER A 38 47.04 -1.07 8.66
C SER A 38 48.30 -1.87 9.04
N SER A 39 48.19 -2.82 9.98
CA SER A 39 49.34 -3.61 10.45
C SER A 39 49.74 -4.69 9.43
N PHE A 40 48.75 -5.33 8.80
CA PHE A 40 48.95 -6.28 7.72
C PHE A 40 49.63 -5.62 6.51
N LEU A 41 49.10 -4.49 6.01
CA LEU A 41 49.70 -3.75 4.90
C LEU A 41 51.12 -3.27 5.20
N ARG A 42 51.39 -2.84 6.43
CA ARG A 42 52.74 -2.42 6.84
C ARG A 42 53.73 -3.58 6.82
N ALA A 43 53.35 -4.72 7.42
CA ALA A 43 54.19 -5.91 7.43
C ALA A 43 54.44 -6.45 6.01
N LEU A 44 53.41 -6.42 5.15
CA LEU A 44 53.51 -6.81 3.75
C LEU A 44 54.46 -5.90 2.97
N ARG A 45 54.36 -4.58 3.13
CA ARG A 45 55.27 -3.60 2.50
C ARG A 45 56.72 -3.76 2.99
N CYS A 46 56.94 -4.06 4.27
CA CYS A 46 58.29 -4.36 4.78
C CYS A 46 58.87 -5.62 4.13
N LEU A 47 58.06 -6.66 3.95
CA LEU A 47 58.51 -7.90 3.31
C LEU A 47 58.75 -7.72 1.80
N HIS A 48 57.91 -6.94 1.14
CA HIS A 48 58.11 -6.49 -0.24
C HIS A 48 59.46 -5.78 -0.39
N ALA A 49 59.75 -4.78 0.46
CA ALA A 49 61.02 -4.07 0.43
C ALA A 49 62.22 -5.01 0.61
N ARG A 50 62.12 -5.99 1.52
CA ARG A 50 63.18 -7.00 1.71
C ARG A 50 63.40 -7.87 0.47
N LEU A 51 62.33 -8.33 -0.18
CA LEU A 51 62.41 -9.10 -1.42
C LEU A 51 63.05 -8.28 -2.55
N LEU A 52 62.70 -6.99 -2.65
CA LEU A 52 63.28 -6.06 -3.63
C LEU A 52 64.78 -5.87 -3.38
N THR A 53 65.20 -5.58 -2.14
CA THR A 53 66.62 -5.35 -1.81
C THR A 53 67.49 -6.60 -1.96
N ALA A 54 66.88 -7.78 -1.93
CA ALA A 54 67.55 -9.06 -2.05
C ALA A 54 67.60 -9.59 -3.50
N ASP A 55 67.07 -8.82 -4.46
CA ASP A 55 66.89 -9.22 -5.87
C ASP A 55 66.14 -10.55 -6.02
N LEU A 56 65.14 -10.77 -5.15
CA LEU A 56 64.31 -11.98 -5.11
C LEU A 56 62.95 -11.79 -5.79
N LEU A 57 62.60 -10.57 -6.19
CA LEU A 57 61.40 -10.31 -6.99
C LEU A 57 61.64 -10.78 -8.42
N HIS A 58 60.77 -11.65 -8.91
CA HIS A 58 60.83 -12.26 -10.25
C HIS A 58 62.08 -13.10 -10.51
N ALA A 59 62.82 -13.45 -9.45
CA ALA A 59 63.96 -14.34 -9.55
C ALA A 59 63.51 -15.71 -10.09
N PRO A 60 64.09 -16.22 -11.19
CA PRO A 60 63.70 -17.50 -11.79
C PRO A 60 63.85 -18.69 -10.83
N SER A 61 64.74 -18.57 -9.85
CA SER A 61 64.96 -19.57 -8.80
C SER A 61 63.84 -19.63 -7.76
N HIS A 62 63.02 -18.57 -7.62
CA HIS A 62 61.98 -18.47 -6.58
C HIS A 62 60.70 -17.74 -7.05
N PRO A 63 60.08 -18.14 -8.17
CA PRO A 63 58.92 -17.45 -8.76
C PRO A 63 57.71 -17.36 -7.81
N HIS A 64 57.59 -18.32 -6.88
CA HIS A 64 56.53 -18.37 -5.88
C HIS A 64 56.53 -17.19 -4.90
N LEU A 65 57.66 -16.50 -4.70
CA LEU A 65 57.74 -15.36 -3.78
C LEU A 65 56.94 -14.17 -4.31
N THR A 66 57.14 -13.79 -5.58
CA THR A 66 56.36 -12.73 -6.22
C THR A 66 54.89 -13.12 -6.30
N LEU A 67 54.57 -14.35 -6.72
CA LEU A 67 53.17 -14.80 -6.84
C LEU A 67 52.41 -14.66 -5.51
N ARG A 68 53.02 -15.11 -4.41
CA ARG A 68 52.41 -15.04 -3.08
C ARG A 68 52.34 -13.61 -2.55
N LEU A 69 53.30 -12.77 -2.91
CA LEU A 69 53.26 -11.34 -2.60
C LEU A 69 52.11 -10.64 -3.31
N ILE A 70 51.92 -10.89 -4.62
CA ILE A 70 50.77 -10.37 -5.40
C ILE A 70 49.46 -10.80 -4.75
N HIS A 71 49.31 -12.09 -4.45
CA HIS A 71 48.09 -12.62 -3.82
C HIS A 71 47.79 -11.94 -2.48
N LEU A 72 48.78 -11.78 -1.59
CA LEU A 72 48.57 -11.10 -0.31
C LEU A 72 48.18 -9.63 -0.46
N TYR A 73 48.71 -8.92 -1.46
CA TYR A 73 48.28 -7.56 -1.75
C TYR A 73 46.83 -7.51 -2.23
N THR A 74 46.38 -8.49 -3.02
CA THR A 74 44.99 -8.57 -3.48
C THR A 74 43.96 -8.80 -2.37
N LEU A 75 44.39 -9.26 -1.19
CA LEU A 75 43.56 -9.35 0.03
C LEU A 75 43.44 -8.01 0.76
N SER A 76 44.13 -6.97 0.28
CA SER A 76 44.09 -5.62 0.86
C SER A 76 43.40 -4.62 -0.08
N PRO A 77 42.98 -3.45 0.41
CA PRO A 77 42.38 -2.40 -0.43
C PRO A 77 43.33 -1.85 -1.52
N ASP A 78 44.65 -2.05 -1.37
CA ASP A 78 45.67 -1.54 -2.29
C ASP A 78 45.87 -2.49 -3.48
N LEU A 79 45.08 -2.29 -4.55
CA LEU A 79 45.23 -3.04 -5.81
C LEU A 79 46.26 -2.42 -6.78
N ALA A 80 46.76 -1.21 -6.50
CA ALA A 80 47.72 -0.55 -7.39
C ALA A 80 49.11 -1.22 -7.32
N THR A 81 49.56 -1.56 -6.11
CA THR A 81 50.84 -2.22 -5.88
C THR A 81 50.96 -3.60 -6.57
N PRO A 82 50.01 -4.55 -6.40
CA PRO A 82 50.11 -5.85 -7.07
C PRO A 82 49.97 -5.74 -8.60
N ALA A 83 49.19 -4.79 -9.09
CA ALA A 83 49.08 -4.50 -10.52
C ALA A 83 50.42 -4.03 -11.12
N ALA A 84 51.13 -3.14 -10.43
CA ALA A 84 52.46 -2.69 -10.86
C ALA A 84 53.48 -3.83 -10.82
N LEU A 85 53.45 -4.65 -9.76
CA LEU A 85 54.34 -5.80 -9.64
C LEU A 85 54.11 -6.83 -10.75
N PHE A 86 52.86 -7.11 -11.12
CA PHE A 86 52.52 -7.98 -12.24
C PHE A 86 53.00 -7.42 -13.59
N ARG A 87 52.80 -6.12 -13.86
CA ARG A 87 53.25 -5.48 -15.11
C ARG A 87 54.78 -5.39 -15.24
N SER A 88 55.51 -5.47 -14.13
CA SER A 88 56.98 -5.48 -14.12
C SER A 88 57.59 -6.85 -14.43
N ASP A 89 56.79 -7.92 -14.41
CA ASP A 89 57.22 -9.25 -14.82
C ASP A 89 57.33 -9.31 -16.35
N PRO A 90 58.49 -9.65 -16.93
CA PRO A 90 58.63 -9.78 -18.38
C PRO A 90 57.86 -10.98 -18.96
N ASP A 91 57.46 -11.96 -18.15
CA ASP A 91 56.71 -13.13 -18.61
C ASP A 91 55.53 -13.50 -17.67
N PRO A 92 54.51 -12.63 -17.56
CA PRO A 92 53.45 -12.75 -16.56
C PRO A 92 52.72 -14.10 -16.67
N GLY A 93 52.62 -14.81 -15.53
CA GLY A 93 51.98 -16.12 -15.44
C GLY A 93 50.48 -16.06 -15.11
N PRO A 94 49.72 -17.13 -15.41
CA PRO A 94 48.26 -17.17 -15.18
C PRO A 94 47.87 -17.05 -13.71
N VAL A 95 48.65 -17.61 -12.78
CA VAL A 95 48.34 -17.61 -11.33
C VAL A 95 48.24 -16.19 -10.75
N ALA A 96 49.16 -15.28 -11.11
CA ALA A 96 49.11 -13.90 -10.65
C ALA A 96 47.96 -13.13 -11.30
N ALA A 97 47.71 -13.38 -12.59
CA ALA A 97 46.58 -12.78 -13.31
C ALA A 97 45.25 -13.18 -12.67
N THR A 98 45.06 -14.46 -12.31
CA THR A 98 43.85 -14.97 -11.65
C THR A 98 43.55 -14.21 -10.36
N SER A 99 44.57 -13.99 -9.51
CA SER A 99 44.40 -13.23 -8.26
C SER A 99 43.98 -11.78 -8.52
N LEU A 100 44.58 -11.13 -9.52
CA LEU A 100 44.27 -9.75 -9.90
C LEU A 100 42.87 -9.62 -10.53
N VAL A 101 42.50 -10.53 -11.43
CA VAL A 101 41.16 -10.59 -12.05
C VAL A 101 40.10 -10.69 -10.96
N ALA A 102 40.24 -11.63 -10.02
CA ALA A 102 39.28 -11.82 -8.93
C ALA A 102 39.14 -10.58 -8.03
N ALA A 103 40.26 -9.96 -7.66
CA ALA A 103 40.27 -8.80 -6.77
C ALA A 103 39.72 -7.53 -7.44
N HIS A 104 40.07 -7.28 -8.71
CA HIS A 104 39.50 -6.16 -9.46
C HIS A 104 38.00 -6.37 -9.74
N ALA A 105 37.57 -7.59 -10.01
CA ALA A 105 36.16 -7.92 -10.16
C ALA A 105 35.37 -7.69 -8.87
N ALA A 106 35.89 -8.11 -7.72
CA ALA A 106 35.28 -7.86 -6.42
C ALA A 106 35.17 -6.35 -6.10
N ALA A 107 36.09 -5.55 -6.63
CA ALA A 107 36.05 -4.08 -6.53
C ALA A 107 35.22 -3.39 -7.63
N GLY A 108 34.47 -4.12 -8.46
CA GLY A 108 33.66 -3.57 -9.55
C GLY A 108 34.46 -3.04 -10.76
N ARG A 109 35.77 -3.29 -10.83
CA ARG A 109 36.67 -2.79 -11.88
C ARG A 109 36.86 -3.83 -13.00
N LEU A 110 35.78 -4.13 -13.71
CA LEU A 110 35.76 -5.19 -14.72
C LEU A 110 36.75 -4.97 -15.89
N ARG A 111 36.94 -3.71 -16.33
CA ARG A 111 37.86 -3.37 -17.42
C ARG A 111 39.32 -3.69 -17.05
N ASP A 112 39.71 -3.40 -15.81
CA ASP A 112 41.05 -3.72 -15.31
C ASP A 112 41.23 -5.24 -15.20
N ALA A 113 40.20 -5.95 -14.72
CA ALA A 113 40.20 -7.41 -14.66
C ALA A 113 40.42 -8.01 -16.06
N ALA A 114 39.69 -7.55 -17.08
CA ALA A 114 39.89 -7.97 -18.47
C ALA A 114 41.32 -7.72 -18.97
N ALA A 115 41.91 -6.56 -18.64
CA ALA A 115 43.28 -6.23 -19.04
C ALA A 115 44.31 -7.20 -18.45
N PHE A 116 44.15 -7.67 -17.21
CA PHE A 116 45.04 -8.69 -16.64
C PHE A 116 44.84 -10.08 -17.22
N PHE A 117 43.61 -10.43 -17.60
CA PHE A 117 43.32 -11.65 -18.35
C PHE A 117 43.98 -11.62 -19.73
N ASP A 118 43.91 -10.47 -20.43
CA ASP A 118 44.49 -10.28 -21.75
C ASP A 118 46.01 -10.16 -21.78
N ALA A 119 46.62 -9.72 -20.67
CA ALA A 119 48.06 -9.68 -20.51
C ALA A 119 48.72 -11.07 -20.52
N VAL A 120 47.98 -12.14 -20.23
CA VAL A 120 48.47 -13.52 -20.35
C VAL A 120 48.16 -14.05 -21.76
N PRO A 121 49.18 -14.44 -22.56
CA PRO A 121 48.97 -14.95 -23.91
C PRO A 121 48.04 -16.18 -23.93
N PRO A 122 47.15 -16.35 -24.94
CA PRO A 122 46.18 -17.45 -25.00
C PRO A 122 46.78 -18.85 -24.77
N ALA A 123 47.98 -19.11 -25.31
CA ALA A 123 48.67 -20.40 -25.18
C ALA A 123 49.16 -20.72 -23.75
N ARG A 124 49.24 -19.73 -22.86
CA ARG A 124 49.69 -19.87 -21.46
C ARG A 124 48.56 -19.74 -20.43
N ARG A 125 47.34 -19.43 -20.86
CA ARG A 125 46.19 -19.36 -19.96
C ARG A 125 45.84 -20.77 -19.46
N ASP A 126 45.45 -20.89 -18.21
CA ASP A 126 44.93 -22.13 -17.62
C ASP A 126 43.41 -22.05 -17.41
N THR A 127 42.78 -23.17 -17.03
CA THR A 127 41.32 -23.22 -16.76
C THR A 127 40.92 -22.26 -15.63
N VAL A 128 41.76 -22.14 -14.60
CA VAL A 128 41.48 -21.32 -13.42
C VAL A 128 41.38 -19.82 -13.77
N LEU A 129 42.25 -19.33 -14.65
CA LEU A 129 42.20 -17.96 -15.13
C LEU A 129 40.93 -17.67 -15.95
N HIS A 130 40.49 -18.62 -16.79
CA HIS A 130 39.21 -18.52 -17.48
C HIS A 130 38.03 -18.48 -16.49
N ASN A 131 38.05 -19.34 -15.46
CA ASN A 131 37.02 -19.39 -14.42
C ASN A 131 36.90 -18.07 -13.65
N ALA A 132 38.04 -17.46 -13.30
CA ALA A 132 38.07 -16.16 -12.63
C ALA A 132 37.44 -15.06 -13.50
N MET A 133 37.72 -15.05 -14.81
CA MET A 133 37.15 -14.07 -15.73
C MET A 133 35.65 -14.29 -15.95
N MET A 134 35.19 -15.54 -16.12
CA MET A 134 33.76 -15.85 -16.20
C MET A 134 33.02 -15.44 -14.91
N SER A 135 33.61 -15.70 -13.74
CA SER A 135 33.06 -15.26 -12.45
C SER A 135 33.03 -13.74 -12.32
N ALA A 136 33.99 -13.01 -12.90
CA ALA A 136 33.99 -11.55 -12.94
C ALA A 136 32.80 -11.03 -13.76
N PHE A 137 32.56 -11.61 -14.93
CA PHE A 137 31.40 -11.28 -15.76
C PHE A 137 30.07 -11.67 -15.09
N ALA A 138 30.01 -12.79 -14.39
CA ALA A 138 28.83 -13.21 -13.64
C ALA A 138 28.42 -12.17 -12.58
N ARG A 139 29.39 -11.62 -11.82
CA ARG A 139 29.14 -10.56 -10.82
C ARG A 139 28.68 -9.24 -11.45
N ALA A 140 29.07 -8.98 -12.69
CA ALA A 140 28.65 -7.81 -13.45
C ALA A 140 27.35 -8.04 -14.26
N SER A 141 26.70 -9.21 -14.12
CA SER A 141 25.51 -9.60 -14.89
C SER A 141 25.71 -9.57 -16.41
N LEU A 142 26.91 -9.93 -16.89
CA LEU A 142 27.26 -9.94 -18.31
C LEU A 142 27.41 -11.37 -18.85
N ALA A 143 26.33 -11.93 -19.39
CA ALA A 143 26.32 -13.31 -19.88
C ALA A 143 27.11 -13.53 -21.18
N ALA A 144 26.93 -12.68 -22.19
CA ALA A 144 27.53 -12.89 -23.50
C ALA A 144 29.08 -12.92 -23.47
N PRO A 145 29.77 -11.99 -22.77
CA PRO A 145 31.22 -12.08 -22.62
C PRO A 145 31.69 -13.33 -21.86
N ALA A 146 30.93 -13.79 -20.86
CA ALA A 146 31.26 -15.02 -20.14
C ALA A 146 31.19 -16.25 -21.05
N VAL A 147 30.17 -16.33 -21.90
CA VAL A 147 30.01 -17.38 -22.93
C VAL A 147 31.17 -17.34 -23.92
N SER A 148 31.62 -16.16 -24.36
CA SER A 148 32.79 -16.02 -25.24
C SER A 148 34.08 -16.53 -24.58
N VAL A 149 34.30 -16.23 -23.30
CA VAL A 149 35.45 -16.76 -22.54
C VAL A 149 35.37 -18.29 -22.43
N PHE A 150 34.19 -18.86 -22.21
CA PHE A 150 34.00 -20.31 -22.18
C PHE A 150 34.26 -20.97 -23.54
N HIS A 151 33.83 -20.36 -24.64
CA HIS A 151 34.16 -20.84 -25.98
C HIS A 151 35.66 -20.77 -26.27
N ALA A 152 36.36 -19.73 -25.80
CA ALA A 152 37.81 -19.66 -25.91
C ALA A 152 38.50 -20.79 -25.12
N LEU A 153 38.00 -21.14 -23.94
CA LEU A 153 38.47 -22.29 -23.16
C LEU A 153 38.31 -23.60 -23.94
N LEU A 154 37.13 -23.85 -24.52
CA LEU A 154 36.87 -25.04 -25.36
C LEU A 154 37.74 -25.07 -26.63
N GLY A 155 37.98 -23.90 -27.24
CA GLY A 155 38.77 -23.76 -28.46
C GLY A 155 40.28 -23.97 -28.26
N SER A 156 40.77 -23.97 -27.03
CA SER A 156 42.19 -24.19 -26.73
C SER A 156 42.68 -25.61 -27.05
N GLY A 157 41.79 -26.60 -27.10
CA GLY A 157 42.08 -28.01 -27.39
C GLY A 157 42.86 -28.76 -26.31
N SER A 158 43.70 -28.07 -25.53
CA SER A 158 44.51 -28.65 -24.44
C SER A 158 43.84 -28.53 -23.06
N LEU A 159 42.98 -27.53 -22.86
CA LEU A 159 42.28 -27.31 -21.60
C LEU A 159 40.90 -27.96 -21.64
N ARG A 160 40.45 -28.46 -20.49
CA ARG A 160 39.08 -28.94 -20.29
C ARG A 160 38.37 -28.06 -19.27
N PRO A 161 37.08 -27.73 -19.49
CA PRO A 161 36.25 -27.14 -18.45
C PRO A 161 36.15 -28.06 -17.24
N ASP A 162 36.26 -27.46 -16.06
CA ASP A 162 36.03 -28.13 -14.79
C ASP A 162 34.67 -27.73 -14.20
N ASP A 163 34.35 -28.24 -13.02
CA ASP A 163 33.14 -27.91 -12.26
C ASP A 163 32.99 -26.40 -11.99
N TYR A 164 34.09 -25.71 -11.66
CA TYR A 164 34.08 -24.25 -11.47
C TYR A 164 33.81 -23.49 -12.77
N SER A 165 34.27 -23.99 -13.92
CA SER A 165 33.96 -23.41 -15.23
C SER A 165 32.46 -23.39 -15.46
N PHE A 166 31.78 -24.51 -15.22
CA PHE A 166 30.34 -24.62 -15.41
C PHE A 166 29.57 -23.78 -14.40
N THR A 167 29.89 -23.82 -13.10
CA THR A 167 29.22 -22.99 -12.09
C THR A 167 29.33 -21.50 -12.42
N ALA A 168 30.51 -21.02 -12.83
CA ALA A 168 30.72 -19.62 -13.20
C ALA A 168 29.93 -19.22 -14.45
N LEU A 169 29.97 -20.06 -15.50
CA LEU A 169 29.22 -19.82 -16.73
C LEU A 169 27.72 -19.80 -16.48
N ILE A 170 27.18 -20.83 -15.81
CA ILE A 170 25.75 -20.96 -15.54
C ILE A 170 25.27 -19.77 -14.69
N SER A 171 26.05 -19.35 -13.69
CA SER A 171 25.74 -18.18 -12.88
C SER A 171 25.67 -16.90 -13.72
N ALA A 172 26.56 -16.73 -14.71
CA ALA A 172 26.53 -15.58 -15.61
C ALA A 172 25.32 -15.61 -16.55
N VAL A 173 25.04 -16.76 -17.17
CA VAL A 173 23.90 -16.94 -18.09
C VAL A 173 22.57 -16.77 -17.36
N GLY A 174 22.49 -17.22 -16.11
CA GLY A 174 21.32 -17.04 -15.26
C GLY A 174 21.01 -15.58 -14.92
N GLN A 175 21.85 -14.60 -15.26
CA GLN A 175 21.53 -13.17 -15.10
C GLN A 175 20.90 -12.53 -16.34
N MET A 176 20.64 -13.30 -17.41
CA MET A 176 19.99 -12.78 -18.61
C MET A 176 18.50 -12.48 -18.38
N HIS A 177 18.06 -11.29 -18.77
CA HIS A 177 16.65 -11.00 -18.97
C HIS A 177 16.16 -11.79 -20.19
N ASN A 178 15.10 -12.60 -20.03
CA ASN A 178 14.52 -13.50 -21.05
C ASN A 178 15.34 -14.76 -21.34
N LEU A 179 15.76 -15.47 -20.29
CA LEU A 179 16.36 -16.79 -20.41
C LEU A 179 15.35 -17.81 -20.96
N ALA A 180 15.67 -18.42 -22.11
CA ALA A 180 14.82 -19.41 -22.76
C ALA A 180 15.23 -20.85 -22.38
N ALA A 181 14.25 -21.72 -22.16
CA ALA A 181 14.46 -23.13 -21.79
C ALA A 181 15.44 -23.90 -22.71
N PRO A 182 15.44 -23.72 -24.05
CA PRO A 182 16.41 -24.40 -24.92
C PRO A 182 17.87 -24.06 -24.61
N HIS A 183 18.16 -22.83 -24.20
CA HIS A 183 19.53 -22.44 -23.81
C HIS A 183 19.95 -23.12 -22.51
N CYS A 184 19.03 -23.25 -21.55
CA CYS A 184 19.26 -24.00 -20.32
C CYS A 184 19.57 -25.46 -20.62
N THR A 185 18.78 -26.10 -21.49
CA THR A 185 18.97 -27.51 -21.88
C THR A 185 20.26 -27.73 -22.66
N GLN A 186 20.69 -26.79 -23.50
CA GLN A 186 22.00 -26.88 -24.17
C GLN A 186 23.16 -26.84 -23.16
N LEU A 187 23.12 -25.93 -22.19
CA LEU A 187 24.13 -25.86 -21.13
C LEU A 187 24.12 -27.13 -20.27
N HIS A 188 22.93 -27.60 -19.89
CA HIS A 188 22.76 -28.84 -19.16
C HIS A 188 23.35 -30.04 -19.92
N CYS A 189 23.09 -30.17 -21.23
CA CYS A 189 23.70 -31.21 -22.08
C CYS A 189 25.24 -31.12 -22.10
N SER A 190 25.81 -29.92 -22.13
CA SER A 190 27.26 -29.73 -22.06
C SER A 190 27.83 -30.15 -20.70
N VAL A 191 27.12 -29.85 -19.61
CA VAL A 191 27.48 -30.31 -18.26
C VAL A 191 27.46 -31.84 -18.20
N LEU A 192 26.41 -32.49 -18.70
CA LEU A 192 26.30 -33.96 -18.75
C LEU A 192 27.46 -34.60 -19.53
N LYS A 193 27.77 -34.06 -20.72
CA LYS A 193 28.88 -34.56 -21.56
C LYS A 193 30.26 -34.41 -20.90
N SER A 194 30.43 -33.42 -20.01
CA SER A 194 31.69 -33.22 -19.30
C SER A 194 31.88 -34.15 -18.10
N GLY A 195 30.81 -34.82 -17.64
CA GLY A 195 30.81 -35.58 -16.39
C GLY A 195 30.68 -34.74 -15.11
N ALA A 196 30.55 -33.41 -15.22
CA ALA A 196 30.41 -32.51 -14.08
C ALA A 196 28.99 -32.48 -13.46
N ALA A 197 28.02 -33.20 -14.05
CA ALA A 197 26.62 -33.18 -13.61
C ALA A 197 26.38 -33.72 -12.20
N ALA A 198 27.29 -34.56 -11.67
CA ALA A 198 27.20 -35.09 -10.31
C ALA A 198 27.79 -34.14 -9.24
N VAL A 199 28.39 -33.02 -9.65
CA VAL A 199 29.01 -32.06 -8.73
C VAL A 199 27.95 -31.12 -8.17
N LEU A 200 27.74 -31.16 -6.86
CA LEU A 200 26.69 -30.42 -6.13
C LEU A 200 26.57 -28.93 -6.53
N SER A 201 27.70 -28.22 -6.64
CA SER A 201 27.71 -26.80 -7.03
C SER A 201 27.24 -26.54 -8.46
N VAL A 202 27.47 -27.48 -9.38
CA VAL A 202 27.04 -27.39 -10.77
C VAL A 202 25.55 -27.72 -10.87
N SER A 203 25.08 -28.76 -10.19
CA SER A 203 23.66 -29.14 -10.15
C SER A 203 22.81 -28.05 -9.49
N ASN A 204 23.27 -27.46 -8.38
CA ASN A 204 22.60 -26.30 -7.77
C ASN A 204 22.54 -25.09 -8.72
N ALA A 205 23.61 -24.83 -9.48
CA ALA A 205 23.61 -23.76 -10.48
C ALA A 205 22.62 -24.05 -11.62
N LEU A 206 22.50 -25.31 -12.08
CA LEU A 206 21.52 -25.72 -13.08
C LEU A 206 20.09 -25.56 -12.57
N ILE A 207 19.79 -25.98 -11.35
CA ILE A 207 18.47 -25.77 -10.73
C ILE A 207 18.15 -24.27 -10.69
N ALA A 208 19.07 -23.43 -10.22
CA ALA A 208 18.87 -21.98 -10.19
C ALA A 208 18.64 -21.38 -11.58
N LEU A 209 19.35 -21.88 -12.60
CA LEU A 209 19.19 -21.46 -14.00
C LEU A 209 17.78 -21.79 -14.51
N TYR A 210 17.34 -23.03 -14.34
CA TYR A 210 16.00 -23.45 -14.75
C TYR A 210 14.91 -22.71 -13.97
N MET A 211 15.07 -22.54 -12.66
CA MET A 211 14.10 -21.85 -11.79
C MET A 211 13.93 -20.36 -12.14
N LYS A 212 14.88 -19.73 -12.82
CA LYS A 212 14.75 -18.37 -13.38
C LYS A 212 14.04 -18.29 -14.73
N CYS A 213 13.83 -19.42 -15.42
CA CYS A 213 13.16 -19.44 -16.72
C CYS A 213 11.64 -19.59 -16.53
N ASP A 214 10.84 -18.60 -16.92
CA ASP A 214 9.39 -18.55 -16.63
C ASP A 214 8.54 -19.63 -17.32
N THR A 215 9.14 -20.59 -18.04
CA THR A 215 8.37 -21.63 -18.73
C THR A 215 8.07 -22.83 -17.81
N PRO A 216 6.90 -23.47 -17.95
CA PRO A 216 6.53 -24.66 -17.17
C PRO A 216 7.49 -25.84 -17.37
N GLU A 217 8.02 -26.01 -18.58
CA GLU A 217 8.95 -27.09 -18.92
C GLU A 217 10.25 -26.98 -18.11
N ALA A 218 10.70 -25.75 -17.84
CA ALA A 218 11.88 -25.51 -17.02
C ALA A 218 11.70 -26.01 -15.57
N SER A 219 10.47 -25.99 -15.03
CA SER A 219 10.20 -26.58 -13.72
C SER A 219 10.42 -28.10 -13.72
N TRP A 220 10.01 -28.78 -14.80
CA TRP A 220 10.19 -30.22 -14.93
C TRP A 220 11.66 -30.59 -15.10
N ASP A 221 12.40 -29.84 -15.92
CA ASP A 221 13.84 -30.05 -16.09
C ASP A 221 14.61 -29.81 -14.78
N ALA A 222 14.26 -28.76 -14.02
CA ALA A 222 14.84 -28.54 -12.69
C ALA A 222 14.55 -29.68 -11.72
N ARG A 223 13.31 -30.20 -11.73
CA ARG A 223 12.91 -31.35 -10.92
C ARG A 223 13.70 -32.61 -11.31
N LYS A 224 13.90 -32.82 -12.61
CA LYS A 224 14.73 -33.91 -13.10
C LYS A 224 16.17 -33.81 -12.61
N VAL A 225 16.77 -32.61 -12.65
CA VAL A 225 18.10 -32.38 -12.07
C VAL A 225 18.11 -32.72 -10.58
N LEU A 226 17.10 -32.27 -9.82
CA LEU A 226 16.97 -32.58 -8.39
C LEU A 226 16.92 -34.09 -8.14
N ASP A 227 16.09 -34.83 -8.87
CA ASP A 227 15.90 -36.26 -8.68
C ASP A 227 17.20 -37.06 -9.00
N GLU A 228 17.99 -36.58 -9.97
CA GLU A 228 19.27 -37.19 -10.38
C GLU A 228 20.45 -36.85 -9.44
N MET A 229 20.32 -35.84 -8.57
CA MET A 229 21.40 -35.43 -7.65
C MET A 229 21.65 -36.48 -6.54
N PRO A 230 22.90 -36.96 -6.37
CA PRO A 230 23.24 -37.95 -5.35
C PRO A 230 23.15 -37.37 -3.94
N ASP A 231 23.65 -36.15 -3.75
CA ASP A 231 23.60 -35.39 -2.50
C ASP A 231 22.84 -34.09 -2.73
N LYS A 232 22.08 -33.64 -1.72
CA LYS A 232 21.29 -32.40 -1.76
C LYS A 232 21.56 -31.61 -0.47
N ASP A 233 21.83 -30.31 -0.61
CA ASP A 233 22.10 -29.42 0.52
C ASP A 233 20.96 -28.40 0.73
N ASP A 234 21.09 -27.55 1.75
CA ASP A 234 20.12 -26.48 2.03
C ASP A 234 19.88 -25.56 0.82
N LEU A 235 20.95 -25.23 0.09
CA LEU A 235 20.86 -24.39 -1.11
C LEU A 235 20.05 -25.08 -2.21
N THR A 236 20.21 -26.39 -2.41
CA THR A 236 19.41 -27.18 -3.37
C THR A 236 17.92 -26.99 -3.10
N TRP A 237 17.49 -27.27 -1.86
CA TRP A 237 16.08 -27.25 -1.48
C TRP A 237 15.52 -25.83 -1.45
N THR A 238 16.26 -24.87 -0.88
CA THR A 238 15.87 -23.45 -0.84
C THR A 238 15.67 -22.89 -2.25
N THR A 239 16.56 -23.22 -3.20
CA THR A 239 16.45 -22.72 -4.58
C THR A 239 15.20 -23.26 -5.29
N MET A 240 14.86 -24.54 -5.08
CA MET A 240 13.63 -25.12 -5.63
C MET A 240 12.39 -24.46 -5.05
N VAL A 241 12.30 -24.34 -3.72
CA VAL A 241 11.14 -23.73 -3.03
C VAL A 241 10.95 -22.27 -3.46
N VAL A 242 12.01 -21.46 -3.42
CA VAL A 242 11.96 -20.06 -3.85
C VAL A 242 11.58 -19.94 -5.33
N GLY A 243 12.07 -20.85 -6.18
CA GLY A 243 11.74 -20.88 -7.60
C GLY A 243 10.24 -21.09 -7.85
N TYR A 244 9.64 -22.10 -7.20
CA TYR A 244 8.19 -22.35 -7.31
C TYR A 244 7.34 -21.23 -6.70
N VAL A 245 7.74 -20.70 -5.54
CA VAL A 245 7.04 -19.58 -4.88
C VAL A 245 7.01 -18.34 -5.78
N ARG A 246 8.14 -18.00 -6.42
CA ARG A 246 8.21 -16.86 -7.36
C ARG A 246 7.27 -17.00 -8.56
N ARG A 247 6.99 -18.24 -8.98
CA ARG A 247 6.04 -18.56 -10.08
C ARG A 247 4.59 -18.63 -9.60
N GLY A 248 4.33 -18.47 -8.29
CA GLY A 248 3.01 -18.60 -7.70
C GLY A 248 2.53 -20.03 -7.48
N ASP A 249 3.37 -21.06 -7.73
CA ASP A 249 3.00 -22.46 -7.54
C ASP A 249 3.40 -22.95 -6.14
N VAL A 250 2.62 -22.53 -5.15
CA VAL A 250 2.86 -22.89 -3.73
C VAL A 250 2.67 -24.38 -3.46
N ASN A 251 1.84 -25.08 -4.24
CA ASN A 251 1.61 -26.50 -4.05
C ASN A 251 2.81 -27.33 -4.47
N ALA A 252 3.43 -27.00 -5.60
CA ALA A 252 4.70 -27.62 -5.99
C ALA A 252 5.81 -27.29 -4.99
N ALA A 253 5.88 -26.03 -4.52
CA ALA A 253 6.82 -25.64 -3.47
C ALA A 253 6.65 -26.48 -2.20
N ARG A 254 5.39 -26.68 -1.76
CA ARG A 254 5.04 -27.53 -0.60
C ARG A 254 5.47 -28.97 -0.81
N SER A 255 5.19 -29.55 -1.98
CA SER A 255 5.56 -30.93 -2.28
C SER A 255 7.07 -31.15 -2.17
N VAL A 256 7.87 -30.23 -2.74
CA VAL A 256 9.34 -30.29 -2.64
C VAL A 256 9.80 -30.08 -1.20
N PHE A 257 9.16 -29.19 -0.46
CA PHE A 257 9.50 -28.90 0.93
C PHE A 257 9.25 -30.10 1.86
N GLU A 258 8.20 -30.90 1.63
CA GLU A 258 7.94 -32.11 2.43
C GLU A 258 8.95 -33.24 2.17
N GLU A 259 9.74 -33.17 1.10
CA GLU A 259 10.83 -34.12 0.82
C GLU A 259 12.14 -33.77 1.57
N VAL A 260 12.19 -32.61 2.24
CA VAL A 260 13.37 -32.14 2.96
C VAL A 260 13.56 -32.95 4.25
N ASP A 261 14.57 -33.82 4.28
CA ASP A 261 14.93 -34.62 5.45
C ASP A 261 15.84 -33.85 6.46
N GLY A 262 16.36 -32.68 6.05
CA GLY A 262 17.27 -31.85 6.84
C GLY A 262 16.58 -30.74 7.66
N LYS A 263 17.15 -30.39 8.81
CA LYS A 263 16.68 -29.25 9.64
C LYS A 263 17.27 -27.92 9.18
N PHE A 264 17.11 -27.60 7.90
CA PHE A 264 17.63 -26.37 7.32
C PHE A 264 16.66 -25.21 7.55
N ASP A 265 17.02 -24.20 8.32
CA ASP A 265 16.16 -23.07 8.67
C ASP A 265 15.81 -22.18 7.45
N VAL A 266 16.73 -22.04 6.49
CA VAL A 266 16.54 -21.18 5.31
C VAL A 266 15.40 -21.66 4.41
N VAL A 267 15.31 -22.96 4.10
CA VAL A 267 14.21 -23.50 3.28
C VAL A 267 12.85 -23.38 3.99
N TRP A 268 12.82 -23.55 5.31
CA TRP A 268 11.61 -23.33 6.11
C TRP A 268 11.15 -21.87 6.04
N ASN A 269 12.09 -20.93 6.19
CA ASN A 269 11.82 -19.50 6.05
C ASN A 269 11.30 -19.14 4.65
N ALA A 270 11.88 -19.74 3.60
CA ALA A 270 11.43 -19.56 2.22
C ALA A 270 9.98 -20.04 2.03
N MET A 271 9.64 -21.21 2.59
CA MET A 271 8.28 -21.76 2.49
C MET A 271 7.26 -20.93 3.28
N ILE A 272 7.61 -20.50 4.51
CA ILE A 272 6.78 -19.58 5.31
C ILE A 272 6.54 -18.29 4.52
N SER A 273 7.58 -17.64 4.01
CA SER A 273 7.44 -16.43 3.20
C SER A 273 6.58 -16.65 1.95
N GLY A 274 6.70 -17.82 1.31
CA GLY A 274 5.88 -18.19 0.16
C GLY A 274 4.39 -18.26 0.50
N TYR A 275 4.04 -18.91 1.61
CA TYR A 275 2.64 -18.91 2.09
C TYR A 275 2.14 -17.49 2.39
N VAL A 276 2.96 -16.63 2.99
CA VAL A 276 2.58 -15.24 3.26
C VAL A 276 2.31 -14.47 1.97
N GLN A 277 3.18 -14.59 0.96
CA GLN A 277 3.03 -13.92 -0.33
C GLN A 277 1.78 -14.37 -1.08
N SER A 278 1.39 -15.64 -0.92
CA SER A 278 0.16 -16.19 -1.52
C SER A 278 -1.08 -16.05 -0.64
N GLY A 279 -1.02 -15.28 0.45
CA GLY A 279 -2.16 -15.02 1.34
C GLY A 279 -2.57 -16.19 2.26
N MET A 280 -1.85 -17.31 2.23
CA MET A 280 -2.10 -18.53 3.02
C MET A 280 -1.56 -18.40 4.45
N CYS A 281 -2.04 -17.41 5.20
CA CYS A 281 -1.48 -17.05 6.50
C CYS A 281 -1.66 -18.13 7.58
N ALA A 282 -2.70 -18.96 7.48
CA ALA A 282 -2.93 -20.07 8.40
C ALA A 282 -1.87 -21.18 8.22
N ASP A 283 -1.59 -21.57 6.96
CA ASP A 283 -0.53 -22.53 6.64
C ASP A 283 0.86 -22.01 7.04
N ALA A 284 1.13 -20.72 6.85
CA ALA A 284 2.37 -20.10 7.31
C ALA A 284 2.57 -20.25 8.82
N PHE A 285 1.51 -20.05 9.61
CA PHE A 285 1.57 -20.18 11.06
C PHE A 285 1.68 -21.64 11.52
N GLU A 286 0.96 -22.56 10.86
CA GLU A 286 1.09 -23.99 11.19
C GLU A 286 2.49 -24.51 10.88
N LEU A 287 3.09 -24.05 9.77
CA LEU A 287 4.45 -24.40 9.44
C LEU A 287 5.45 -23.83 10.47
N PHE A 288 5.24 -22.61 10.95
CA PHE A 288 6.02 -22.05 12.06
C PHE A 288 5.88 -22.88 13.34
N ARG A 289 4.67 -23.33 13.70
CA ARG A 289 4.48 -24.22 14.86
C ARG A 289 5.26 -25.53 14.69
N ARG A 290 5.22 -26.11 13.49
CA ARG A 290 5.98 -27.31 13.16
C ARG A 290 7.48 -27.06 13.32
N MET A 291 7.99 -25.93 12.83
CA MET A 291 9.39 -25.50 12.95
C MET A 291 9.86 -25.45 14.41
N VAL A 292 9.03 -24.86 15.28
CA VAL A 292 9.28 -24.80 16.73
C VAL A 292 9.27 -26.20 17.36
N SER A 293 8.32 -27.06 16.98
CA SER A 293 8.18 -28.40 17.55
C SER A 293 9.35 -29.32 17.16
N GLU A 294 9.85 -29.18 15.94
CA GLU A 294 10.97 -29.93 15.40
C GLU A 294 12.34 -29.38 15.83
N LYS A 295 12.34 -28.26 16.56
CA LYS A 295 13.53 -27.56 17.06
C LYS A 295 14.46 -27.13 15.92
N VAL A 296 13.90 -26.67 14.80
CA VAL A 296 14.66 -25.98 13.76
C VAL A 296 15.07 -24.60 14.32
N PRO A 297 16.32 -24.13 14.08
CA PRO A 297 16.76 -22.81 14.53
C PRO A 297 15.82 -21.70 14.05
N LEU A 298 15.44 -20.78 14.95
CA LEU A 298 14.60 -19.63 14.61
C LEU A 298 15.50 -18.39 14.49
N ASP A 299 15.32 -17.62 13.44
CA ASP A 299 16.10 -16.42 13.17
C ASP A 299 15.22 -15.17 12.98
N GLU A 300 15.87 -14.05 12.68
CA GLU A 300 15.20 -12.77 12.42
C GLU A 300 14.21 -12.85 11.24
N PHE A 301 14.51 -13.64 10.20
CA PHE A 301 13.67 -13.80 9.02
C PHE A 301 12.41 -14.59 9.33
N THR A 302 12.51 -15.64 10.17
CA THR A 302 11.35 -16.41 10.64
C THR A 302 10.35 -15.50 11.35
N PHE A 303 10.83 -14.73 12.35
CA PHE A 303 9.95 -13.87 13.13
C PHE A 303 9.33 -12.76 12.30
N THR A 304 10.12 -12.10 11.45
CA THR A 304 9.63 -11.01 10.60
C THR A 304 8.52 -11.49 9.67
N SER A 305 8.70 -12.66 9.02
CA SER A 305 7.71 -13.23 8.09
C SER A 305 6.43 -13.63 8.80
N VAL A 306 6.53 -14.36 9.93
CA VAL A 306 5.36 -14.83 10.68
C VAL A 306 4.60 -13.68 11.34
N LEU A 307 5.29 -12.70 11.92
CA LEU A 307 4.65 -11.52 12.51
C LEU A 307 3.94 -10.68 11.45
N SER A 308 4.56 -10.49 10.27
CA SER A 308 3.94 -9.78 9.15
C SER A 308 2.69 -10.49 8.65
N ALA A 309 2.72 -11.83 8.57
CA ALA A 309 1.57 -12.66 8.25
C ALA A 309 0.44 -12.46 9.29
N CYS A 310 0.78 -12.53 10.57
CA CYS A 310 -0.18 -12.36 11.65
C CYS A 310 -0.81 -10.95 11.63
N ALA A 311 -0.02 -9.93 11.32
CA ALA A 311 -0.49 -8.56 11.21
C ALA A 311 -1.43 -8.36 10.02
N ASN A 312 -1.10 -8.95 8.86
CA ASN A 312 -1.89 -8.80 7.63
C ASN A 312 -3.18 -9.63 7.64
N ALA A 313 -3.18 -10.80 8.27
CA ALA A 313 -4.37 -11.65 8.42
C ALA A 313 -5.25 -11.30 9.64
N GLY A 314 -4.86 -10.34 10.46
CA GLY A 314 -5.57 -10.00 11.70
C GLY A 314 -5.47 -11.07 12.79
N PHE A 315 -4.53 -12.01 12.71
CA PHE A 315 -4.29 -13.07 13.70
C PHE A 315 -3.52 -12.55 14.93
N PHE A 316 -4.09 -11.55 15.60
CA PHE A 316 -3.43 -10.84 16.70
C PHE A 316 -3.02 -11.74 17.87
N VAL A 317 -3.84 -12.73 18.23
CA VAL A 317 -3.56 -13.67 19.33
C VAL A 317 -2.33 -14.54 19.01
N HIS A 318 -2.24 -15.00 17.76
CA HIS A 318 -1.11 -15.77 17.27
C HIS A 318 0.16 -14.92 17.26
N GLY A 319 0.10 -13.70 16.71
CA GLY A 319 1.22 -12.76 16.72
C GLY A 319 1.70 -12.42 18.14
N LYS A 320 0.79 -12.27 19.11
CA LYS A 320 1.15 -12.06 20.53
C LYS A 320 1.87 -13.27 21.12
N SER A 321 1.50 -14.48 20.70
CA SER A 321 2.17 -15.71 21.12
C SER A 321 3.60 -15.79 20.56
N VAL A 322 3.79 -15.39 19.29
CA VAL A 322 5.13 -15.25 18.68
C VAL A 322 5.97 -14.21 19.41
N HIS A 323 5.41 -13.06 19.75
CA HIS A 323 6.11 -12.05 20.56
C HIS A 323 6.54 -12.59 21.93
N GLY A 324 5.67 -13.37 22.60
CA GLY A 324 6.03 -14.07 23.84
C GLY A 324 7.19 -15.06 23.66
N GLN A 325 7.24 -15.76 22.52
CA GLN A 325 8.34 -16.67 22.17
C GLN A 325 9.66 -15.91 21.96
N ILE A 326 9.62 -14.77 21.26
CA ILE A 326 10.78 -13.90 21.04
C ILE A 326 11.41 -13.45 22.37
N ILE A 327 10.58 -13.01 23.33
CA ILE A 327 11.04 -12.61 24.66
C ILE A 327 11.69 -13.80 25.40
N ARG A 328 11.12 -15.00 25.27
CA ARG A 328 11.64 -16.22 25.91
C ARG A 328 12.98 -16.71 25.35
N LEU A 329 13.39 -16.24 24.16
CA LEU A 329 14.66 -16.63 23.54
C LEU A 329 15.86 -15.80 24.04
N GLN A 330 15.65 -14.77 24.87
CA GLN A 330 16.74 -14.04 25.50
C GLN A 330 17.56 -14.97 26.43
N PRO A 331 18.90 -14.91 26.43
CA PRO A 331 19.76 -13.92 25.75
C PRO A 331 20.18 -14.31 24.32
N ASN A 332 19.76 -15.46 23.79
CA ASN A 332 20.22 -15.98 22.50
C ASN A 332 19.73 -15.18 21.29
N PHE A 333 18.61 -14.48 21.45
CA PHE A 333 18.10 -13.50 20.51
C PHE A 333 17.91 -12.18 21.26
N VAL A 334 18.44 -11.08 20.72
CA VAL A 334 18.32 -9.73 21.30
C VAL A 334 17.35 -8.93 20.44
N PRO A 335 16.05 -8.93 20.75
CA PRO A 335 15.04 -8.27 19.94
C PRO A 335 15.35 -6.80 19.69
N GLU A 336 15.95 -6.11 20.66
CA GLU A 336 16.28 -4.69 20.60
C GLU A 336 17.30 -4.34 19.50
N ALA A 337 18.06 -5.33 19.02
CA ALA A 337 19.01 -5.19 17.93
C ALA A 337 18.42 -5.62 16.56
N ALA A 338 17.33 -6.38 16.55
CA ALA A 338 16.66 -6.89 15.34
C ALA A 338 15.61 -5.89 14.82
N LEU A 339 16.07 -4.92 14.02
CA LEU A 339 15.24 -3.84 13.49
C LEU A 339 14.00 -4.36 12.69
N PRO A 340 14.15 -5.27 11.71
CA PRO A 340 13.03 -5.95 11.04
C PRO A 340 11.98 -6.55 11.97
N VAL A 341 12.38 -7.27 13.02
CA VAL A 341 11.44 -7.87 13.97
C VAL A 341 10.68 -6.82 14.75
N ASN A 342 11.35 -5.76 15.21
CA ASN A 342 10.68 -4.66 15.90
C ASN A 342 9.69 -3.94 14.98
N ASN A 343 10.05 -3.70 13.71
CA ASN A 343 9.13 -3.12 12.73
C ASN A 343 7.89 -3.99 12.52
N ALA A 344 8.06 -5.31 12.44
CA ALA A 344 6.95 -6.26 12.34
C ALA A 344 6.08 -6.28 13.62
N LEU A 345 6.69 -6.17 14.81
CA LEU A 345 5.96 -6.06 16.08
C LEU A 345 5.16 -4.76 16.18
N VAL A 346 5.75 -3.61 15.84
CA VAL A 346 5.03 -2.33 15.80
C VAL A 346 3.85 -2.43 14.83
N THR A 347 4.04 -3.03 13.65
CA THR A 347 2.97 -3.27 12.67
C THR A 347 1.85 -4.14 13.25
N LEU A 348 2.20 -5.27 13.89
CA LEU A 348 1.24 -6.19 14.51
C LEU A 348 0.38 -5.49 15.56
N TYR A 349 1.00 -4.74 16.48
CA TYR A 349 0.26 -4.07 17.55
C TYR A 349 -0.53 -2.87 17.05
N SER A 350 -0.04 -2.14 16.05
CA SER A 350 -0.77 -1.05 15.40
C SER A 350 -2.04 -1.58 14.71
N LYS A 351 -1.91 -2.57 13.81
CA LYS A 351 -3.06 -3.20 13.12
C LYS A 351 -4.01 -3.92 14.07
N GLY A 352 -3.50 -4.42 15.21
CA GLY A 352 -4.33 -4.98 16.28
C GLY A 352 -5.07 -3.95 17.14
N GLY A 353 -5.00 -2.66 16.83
CA GLY A 353 -5.66 -1.58 17.58
C GLY A 353 -5.05 -1.34 18.97
N LYS A 354 -3.80 -1.79 19.21
CA LYS A 354 -3.09 -1.63 20.49
C LYS A 354 -1.93 -0.64 20.36
N ILE A 355 -2.26 0.57 19.88
CA ILE A 355 -1.28 1.62 19.57
C ILE A 355 -0.38 2.00 20.74
N VAL A 356 -0.86 1.91 21.99
CA VAL A 356 -0.06 2.17 23.19
C VAL A 356 1.10 1.17 23.32
N ILE A 357 0.86 -0.11 23.00
CA ILE A 357 1.89 -1.15 23.03
C ILE A 357 2.84 -0.97 21.85
N ALA A 358 2.31 -0.69 20.66
CA ALA A 358 3.12 -0.40 19.47
C ALA A 358 4.09 0.76 19.74
N LYS A 359 3.61 1.86 20.35
CA LYS A 359 4.45 3.00 20.73
C LYS A 359 5.52 2.62 21.76
N ARG A 360 5.18 1.80 22.75
CA ARG A 360 6.16 1.34 23.75
C ARG A 360 7.30 0.55 23.09
N ILE A 361 6.97 -0.35 22.17
CA ILE A 361 7.97 -1.13 21.42
C ILE A 361 8.83 -0.17 20.57
N PHE A 362 8.19 0.74 19.84
CA PHE A 362 8.88 1.76 19.05
C PHE A 362 9.86 2.58 19.91
N ASP A 363 9.45 3.03 21.09
CA ASP A 363 10.30 3.83 21.98
C ASP A 363 11.52 3.06 22.47
N THR A 364 11.38 1.76 22.74
CA THR A 364 12.48 0.89 23.19
C THR A 364 13.51 0.55 22.11
N MET A 365 13.22 0.80 20.82
CA MET A 365 14.16 0.51 19.73
C MET A 365 15.41 1.40 19.79
N ASN A 366 16.61 0.80 19.77
CA ASN A 366 17.88 1.53 19.76
C ASN A 366 18.14 2.27 18.44
N LEU A 367 17.81 1.63 17.32
CA LEU A 367 17.91 2.19 15.97
C LEU A 367 16.51 2.24 15.37
N LYS A 368 16.17 3.37 14.77
CA LYS A 368 14.88 3.63 14.12
C LYS A 368 15.16 4.08 12.69
N ASP A 369 14.67 3.32 11.72
CA ASP A 369 14.74 3.67 10.31
C ASP A 369 13.43 4.30 9.83
N VAL A 370 13.40 4.74 8.57
CA VAL A 370 12.21 5.37 7.97
C VAL A 370 10.99 4.43 8.02
N VAL A 371 11.20 3.11 7.91
CA VAL A 371 10.13 2.11 8.03
C VAL A 371 9.52 2.16 9.43
N SER A 372 10.33 2.11 10.49
CA SER A 372 9.85 2.17 11.88
C SER A 372 8.98 3.41 12.15
N TRP A 373 9.40 4.57 11.63
CA TRP A 373 8.66 5.82 11.75
C TRP A 373 7.35 5.80 10.96
N ASN A 374 7.37 5.32 9.71
CA ASN A 374 6.15 5.21 8.90
C ASN A 374 5.16 4.21 9.49
N THR A 375 5.62 3.10 10.08
CA THR A 375 4.75 2.11 10.72
C THR A 375 4.02 2.69 11.94
N ILE A 376 4.70 3.42 12.82
CA ILE A 376 4.04 4.01 13.99
C ILE A 376 3.13 5.18 13.57
N LEU A 377 3.52 5.92 12.53
CA LEU A 377 2.71 6.99 11.94
C LEU A 377 1.37 6.46 11.39
N SER A 378 1.42 5.43 10.53
CA SER A 378 0.21 4.75 10.04
C SER A 378 -0.62 4.19 11.20
N GLY A 379 0.03 3.59 12.20
CA GLY A 379 -0.68 3.05 13.36
C GLY A 379 -1.48 4.09 14.15
N TYR A 380 -0.97 5.32 14.29
CA TYR A 380 -1.72 6.40 14.92
C TYR A 380 -2.91 6.86 14.08
N ILE A 381 -2.74 6.94 12.75
CA ILE A 381 -3.82 7.31 11.81
C ILE A 381 -4.93 6.25 11.83
N ASP A 382 -4.57 4.97 11.71
CA ASP A 382 -5.52 3.85 11.74
C ASP A 382 -6.27 3.76 13.09
N SER A 383 -5.65 4.26 14.17
CA SER A 383 -6.27 4.34 15.50
C SER A 383 -7.06 5.64 15.74
N GLY A 384 -7.21 6.50 14.73
CA GLY A 384 -7.93 7.78 14.84
C GLY A 384 -7.23 8.85 15.70
N CYS A 385 -5.97 8.66 16.07
CA CYS A 385 -5.18 9.57 16.91
C CYS A 385 -4.34 10.52 16.04
N LEU A 386 -5.01 11.34 15.23
CA LEU A 386 -4.34 12.20 14.24
C LEU A 386 -3.41 13.25 14.88
N ASP A 387 -3.76 13.75 16.06
CA ASP A 387 -2.93 14.65 16.87
C ASP A 387 -1.53 14.06 17.12
N LYS A 388 -1.46 12.80 17.56
CA LYS A 388 -0.21 12.09 17.81
C LYS A 388 0.53 11.75 16.52
N ALA A 389 -0.20 11.44 15.45
CA ALA A 389 0.41 11.25 14.13
C ALA A 389 1.14 12.52 13.66
N VAL A 390 0.53 13.69 13.85
CA VAL A 390 1.15 14.99 13.53
C VAL A 390 2.41 15.24 14.37
N GLU A 391 2.38 14.92 15.66
CA GLU A 391 3.56 15.03 16.54
C GLU A 391 4.70 14.14 16.04
N VAL A 392 4.41 12.87 15.75
CA VAL A 392 5.37 11.91 15.20
C VAL A 392 5.95 12.44 13.89
N PHE A 393 5.10 12.87 12.95
CA PHE A 393 5.54 13.39 11.67
C PHE A 393 6.50 14.58 11.83
N LYS A 394 6.21 15.51 12.74
CA LYS A 394 7.10 16.66 12.99
C LYS A 394 8.49 16.24 13.46
N VAL A 395 8.58 15.27 14.38
CA VAL A 395 9.87 14.84 14.96
C VAL A 395 10.65 13.86 14.08
N MET A 396 10.06 13.32 13.01
CA MET A 396 10.75 12.42 12.08
C MET A 396 12.03 13.08 11.51
N PRO A 397 13.22 12.46 11.70
CA PRO A 397 14.50 13.03 11.25
C PRO A 397 14.59 13.18 9.73
N TYR A 398 14.02 12.23 9.01
CA TYR A 398 13.92 12.23 7.55
C TYR A 398 12.53 11.76 7.15
N LYS A 399 11.91 12.47 6.20
CA LYS A 399 10.58 12.17 5.68
C LYS A 399 10.75 11.75 4.22
N ASN A 400 10.22 10.59 3.85
CA ASN A 400 10.17 10.15 2.47
C ASN A 400 8.76 10.33 1.89
N ASP A 401 8.60 10.06 0.60
CA ASP A 401 7.33 10.16 -0.12
C ASP A 401 6.19 9.43 0.61
N LEU A 402 6.48 8.25 1.19
CA LEU A 402 5.52 7.48 1.98
C LEU A 402 5.08 8.20 3.25
N SER A 403 5.99 8.86 3.98
CA SER A 403 5.65 9.64 5.19
C SER A 403 4.64 10.74 4.87
N TRP A 404 4.85 11.45 3.75
CA TRP A 404 3.95 12.50 3.28
C TRP A 404 2.59 11.93 2.84
N MET A 405 2.61 10.87 2.04
CA MET A 405 1.39 10.18 1.57
C MET A 405 0.52 9.72 2.75
N VAL A 406 1.13 9.08 3.75
CA VAL A 406 0.42 8.60 4.95
C VAL A 406 -0.24 9.76 5.70
N MET A 407 0.45 10.89 5.88
CA MET A 407 -0.13 12.05 6.55
C MET A 407 -1.21 12.76 5.76
N VAL A 408 -1.03 12.96 4.44
CA VAL A 408 -2.06 13.58 3.59
C VAL A 408 -3.33 12.74 3.65
N SER A 409 -3.22 11.42 3.47
CA SER A 409 -4.35 10.50 3.62
C SER A 409 -4.93 10.53 5.03
N GLY A 410 -4.09 10.57 6.07
CA GLY A 410 -4.56 10.63 7.46
C GLY A 410 -5.39 11.88 7.76
N TYR A 411 -5.00 13.04 7.24
CA TYR A 411 -5.79 14.27 7.36
C TYR A 411 -7.16 14.15 6.66
N VAL A 412 -7.20 13.52 5.48
CA VAL A 412 -8.46 13.27 4.76
C VAL A 412 -9.39 12.36 5.56
N HIS A 413 -8.89 11.21 6.04
CA HIS A 413 -9.69 10.27 6.83
C HIS A 413 -10.10 10.86 8.19
N GLY A 414 -9.31 11.79 8.74
CA GLY A 414 -9.65 12.53 9.96
C GLY A 414 -10.64 13.69 9.76
N GLY A 415 -11.14 13.92 8.53
CA GLY A 415 -12.08 15.02 8.23
C GLY A 415 -11.44 16.41 8.18
N LEU A 416 -10.12 16.50 8.19
CA LEU A 416 -9.35 17.74 8.14
C LEU A 416 -8.83 18.02 6.72
N SER A 417 -9.75 18.05 5.75
CA SER A 417 -9.44 18.15 4.32
C SER A 417 -8.66 19.42 3.93
N GLU A 418 -8.87 20.53 4.63
CA GLU A 418 -8.11 21.76 4.39
C GLU A 418 -6.63 21.59 4.77
N ASP A 419 -6.36 20.93 5.89
CA ASP A 419 -5.00 20.66 6.36
C ASP A 419 -4.30 19.61 5.48
N ALA A 420 -5.05 18.66 4.92
CA ALA A 420 -4.53 17.74 3.91
C ALA A 420 -4.00 18.50 2.68
N LEU A 421 -4.74 19.50 2.17
CA LEU A 421 -4.31 20.31 1.04
C LEU A 421 -3.13 21.22 1.38
N LYS A 422 -3.10 21.79 2.58
CA LYS A 422 -1.93 22.56 3.07
C LYS A 422 -0.69 21.69 3.11
N LEU A 423 -0.79 20.47 3.64
CA LEU A 423 0.31 19.53 3.71
C LEU A 423 0.77 19.07 2.32
N PHE A 424 -0.17 18.82 1.41
CA PHE A 424 0.14 18.50 0.01
C PHE A 424 0.92 19.62 -0.68
N ASN A 425 0.53 20.88 -0.46
CA ASN A 425 1.25 22.02 -1.00
C ASN A 425 2.63 22.19 -0.34
N GLN A 426 2.76 21.91 0.96
CA GLN A 426 4.05 21.89 1.64
C GLN A 426 4.98 20.81 1.05
N MET A 427 4.47 19.59 0.84
CA MET A 427 5.21 18.49 0.19
C MET A 427 5.82 18.94 -1.14
N ARG A 428 5.01 19.62 -1.98
CA ARG A 428 5.46 20.17 -3.27
C ARG A 428 6.47 21.29 -3.12
N ALA A 429 6.31 22.16 -2.11
CA ALA A 429 7.24 23.25 -1.84
C ALA A 429 8.60 22.75 -1.32
N GLU A 430 8.65 21.55 -0.74
CA GLU A 430 9.87 20.85 -0.33
C GLU A 430 10.47 19.96 -1.45
N ASP A 431 10.04 20.14 -2.70
CA ASP A 431 10.48 19.38 -3.89
C ASP A 431 10.28 17.86 -3.79
N VAL A 432 9.38 17.41 -2.91
CA VAL A 432 8.99 16.00 -2.80
C VAL A 432 7.93 15.70 -3.85
N LYS A 433 8.25 14.80 -4.80
CA LYS A 433 7.34 14.45 -5.89
C LYS A 433 6.15 13.64 -5.37
N PRO A 434 4.90 14.13 -5.52
CA PRO A 434 3.73 13.35 -5.13
C PRO A 434 3.56 12.13 -6.02
N CYS A 435 3.28 10.97 -5.41
CA CYS A 435 2.81 9.78 -6.13
C CYS A 435 1.30 9.87 -6.41
N ASP A 436 0.80 8.97 -7.24
CA ASP A 436 -0.62 8.84 -7.59
C ASP A 436 -1.55 8.73 -6.37
N TYR A 437 -1.18 7.98 -5.33
CA TYR A 437 -1.93 7.91 -4.08
C TYR A 437 -1.98 9.25 -3.32
N THR A 438 -0.90 10.04 -3.38
CA THR A 438 -0.87 11.36 -2.72
C THR A 438 -1.78 12.34 -3.46
N TYR A 439 -1.81 12.28 -4.80
CA TYR A 439 -2.81 13.00 -5.58
C TYR A 439 -4.23 12.56 -5.28
N ALA A 440 -4.47 11.25 -5.20
CA ALA A 440 -5.79 10.71 -4.86
C ALA A 440 -6.28 11.26 -3.51
N GLY A 441 -5.41 11.32 -2.49
CA GLY A 441 -5.71 11.95 -1.20
C GLY A 441 -6.03 13.44 -1.32
N ALA A 442 -5.20 14.22 -2.02
CA ALA A 442 -5.45 15.66 -2.20
C ALA A 442 -6.74 15.95 -3.00
N ILE A 443 -7.04 15.15 -4.02
CA ILE A 443 -8.26 15.25 -4.82
C ILE A 443 -9.49 14.88 -3.98
N ALA A 444 -9.40 13.82 -3.15
CA ALA A 444 -10.46 13.46 -2.21
C ALA A 444 -10.76 14.61 -1.24
N ALA A 445 -9.72 15.29 -0.74
CA ALA A 445 -9.88 16.48 0.11
C ALA A 445 -10.68 17.60 -0.59
N CYS A 446 -10.43 17.85 -1.88
CA CYS A 446 -11.23 18.81 -2.66
C CYS A 446 -12.71 18.39 -2.76
N GLY A 447 -12.99 17.09 -2.87
CA GLY A 447 -14.36 16.55 -2.90
C GLY A 447 -15.11 16.76 -1.59
N GLU A 448 -14.46 16.56 -0.45
CA GLU A 448 -15.06 16.83 0.87
C GLU A 448 -15.36 18.31 1.08
N LEU A 449 -14.46 19.20 0.62
CA LEU A 449 -14.65 20.64 0.73
C LEU A 449 -15.62 21.22 -0.30
N GLY A 450 -15.98 20.45 -1.35
CA GLY A 450 -16.73 20.95 -2.51
C GLY A 450 -15.93 21.94 -3.38
N ALA A 451 -14.61 21.91 -3.29
CA ALA A 451 -13.69 22.88 -3.91
C ALA A 451 -13.39 22.53 -5.38
N LEU A 452 -14.42 22.57 -6.24
CA LEU A 452 -14.36 22.11 -7.64
C LEU A 452 -13.21 22.73 -8.45
N LYS A 453 -12.96 24.04 -8.27
CA LYS A 453 -11.89 24.75 -8.99
C LYS A 453 -10.50 24.20 -8.65
N HIS A 454 -10.24 23.97 -7.37
CA HIS A 454 -8.99 23.38 -6.90
C HIS A 454 -8.85 21.93 -7.37
N GLY A 455 -9.95 21.16 -7.32
CA GLY A 455 -10.00 19.80 -7.85
C GLY A 455 -9.63 19.74 -9.34
N ARG A 456 -10.13 20.68 -10.17
CA ARG A 456 -9.77 20.79 -11.60
C ARG A 456 -8.30 21.15 -11.82
N GLN A 457 -7.72 22.00 -10.98
CA GLN A 457 -6.29 22.32 -11.06
C GLN A 457 -5.41 21.10 -10.72
N LEU A 458 -5.79 20.35 -9.67
CA LEU A 458 -5.11 19.11 -9.32
C LEU A 458 -5.25 18.05 -10.42
N HIS A 459 -6.42 17.93 -11.04
CA HIS A 459 -6.64 17.04 -12.18
C HIS A 459 -5.71 17.39 -13.36
N ALA A 460 -5.63 18.67 -13.75
CA ALA A 460 -4.74 19.10 -14.83
C ALA A 460 -3.27 18.79 -14.52
N HIS A 461 -2.85 19.03 -13.27
CA HIS A 461 -1.48 18.75 -12.82
C HIS A 461 -1.19 17.25 -12.75
N LEU A 462 -2.18 16.42 -12.38
CA LEU A 462 -2.08 14.96 -12.36
C LEU A 462 -1.82 14.39 -13.75
N VAL A 463 -2.55 14.87 -14.75
CA VAL A 463 -2.34 14.52 -16.17
C VAL A 463 -0.95 14.98 -16.63
N GLN A 464 -0.54 16.20 -16.25
CA GLN A 464 0.81 16.69 -16.57
C GLN A 464 1.92 15.82 -15.96
N CYS A 465 1.66 15.14 -14.83
CA CYS A 465 2.61 14.27 -14.16
C CYS A 465 2.63 12.83 -14.70
N GLY A 466 1.78 12.46 -15.67
CA GLY A 466 1.75 11.12 -16.26
C GLY A 466 0.97 10.09 -15.43
N PHE A 467 0.01 10.52 -14.60
CA PHE A 467 -0.79 9.63 -13.74
C PHE A 467 -2.20 9.34 -14.30
N GLU A 468 -2.46 9.64 -15.58
CA GLU A 468 -3.76 9.41 -16.24
C GLU A 468 -4.21 7.94 -16.26
N ALA A 469 -3.26 7.00 -16.19
CA ALA A 469 -3.54 5.57 -16.14
C ALA A 469 -3.69 5.01 -14.72
N SER A 470 -3.56 5.83 -13.66
CA SER A 470 -3.71 5.35 -12.28
C SER A 470 -5.18 5.22 -11.89
N ASN A 471 -5.62 4.01 -11.57
CA ASN A 471 -6.97 3.74 -11.06
C ASN A 471 -7.25 4.47 -9.74
N SER A 472 -6.26 4.55 -8.84
CA SER A 472 -6.44 5.25 -7.55
C SER A 472 -6.72 6.74 -7.78
N ALA A 473 -5.99 7.37 -8.69
CA ALA A 473 -6.21 8.76 -9.08
C ALA A 473 -7.56 8.95 -9.78
N GLY A 474 -7.88 8.08 -10.74
CA GLY A 474 -9.15 8.09 -11.46
C GLY A 474 -10.36 7.96 -10.54
N ASN A 475 -10.34 6.99 -9.62
CA ASN A 475 -11.41 6.77 -8.63
C ASN A 475 -11.60 7.98 -7.70
N ALA A 476 -10.51 8.64 -7.31
CA ALA A 476 -10.57 9.89 -6.54
C ALA A 476 -11.16 11.05 -7.36
N LEU A 477 -10.83 11.16 -8.65
CA LEU A 477 -11.40 12.17 -9.55
C LEU A 477 -12.91 11.96 -9.75
N LEU A 478 -13.35 10.72 -10.02
CA LEU A 478 -14.78 10.37 -10.11
C LEU A 478 -15.53 10.84 -8.86
N THR A 479 -15.02 10.45 -7.70
CA THR A 479 -15.63 10.79 -6.40
C THR A 479 -15.62 12.30 -6.14
N MET A 480 -14.53 13.00 -6.48
CA MET A 480 -14.41 14.44 -6.30
C MET A 480 -15.39 15.21 -7.17
N TYR A 481 -15.47 14.90 -8.47
CA TYR A 481 -16.40 15.56 -9.38
C TYR A 481 -17.85 15.33 -8.95
N ALA A 482 -18.20 14.09 -8.57
CA ALA A 482 -19.51 13.78 -8.00
C ALA A 482 -19.79 14.61 -6.74
N LYS A 483 -18.91 14.57 -5.74
CA LYS A 483 -19.05 15.32 -4.47
C LYS A 483 -18.99 16.86 -4.62
N CYS A 484 -18.57 17.36 -5.77
CA CYS A 484 -18.63 18.78 -6.13
C CYS A 484 -19.89 19.16 -6.94
N GLY A 485 -20.80 18.23 -7.21
CA GLY A 485 -22.01 18.48 -7.99
C GLY A 485 -21.83 18.34 -9.51
N ALA A 486 -20.64 17.99 -10.00
CA ALA A 486 -20.32 17.90 -11.42
C ALA A 486 -20.36 16.46 -11.93
N VAL A 487 -21.51 15.78 -11.81
CA VAL A 487 -21.66 14.35 -12.18
C VAL A 487 -21.37 14.06 -13.66
N ASN A 488 -21.61 15.02 -14.55
CA ASN A 488 -21.26 14.88 -15.97
C ASN A 488 -19.74 14.85 -16.19
N ASP A 489 -18.97 15.66 -15.44
CA ASP A 489 -17.51 15.60 -15.47
C ASP A 489 -17.01 14.25 -14.92
N ALA A 490 -17.66 13.71 -13.88
CA ALA A 490 -17.37 12.36 -13.37
C ALA A 490 -17.61 11.30 -14.45
N ARG A 491 -18.74 11.35 -15.19
CA ARG A 491 -18.99 10.45 -16.33
C ARG A 491 -17.89 10.55 -17.40
N LEU A 492 -17.42 11.76 -17.71
CA LEU A 492 -16.33 11.94 -18.69
C LEU A 492 -15.03 11.30 -18.21
N VAL A 493 -14.68 11.45 -16.93
CA VAL A 493 -13.51 10.75 -16.35
C VAL A 493 -13.68 9.24 -16.44
N PHE A 494 -14.86 8.72 -16.11
CA PHE A 494 -15.17 7.29 -16.16
C PHE A 494 -14.94 6.70 -17.56
N LEU A 495 -15.35 7.43 -18.60
CA LEU A 495 -15.22 6.99 -20.00
C LEU A 495 -13.78 6.97 -20.52
N VAL A 496 -12.87 7.77 -19.95
CA VAL A 496 -11.48 7.88 -20.43
C VAL A 496 -10.47 7.08 -19.61
N MET A 497 -10.89 6.52 -18.47
CA MET A 497 -10.02 5.66 -17.66
C MET A 497 -9.67 4.36 -18.41
N PRO A 498 -8.39 3.99 -18.52
CA PRO A 498 -7.98 2.85 -19.33
C PRO A 498 -8.32 1.49 -18.70
N ASN A 499 -8.36 1.40 -17.37
CA ASN A 499 -8.68 0.18 -16.63
C ASN A 499 -9.73 0.50 -15.57
N LEU A 500 -10.94 -0.02 -15.72
CA LEU A 500 -12.00 0.13 -14.72
C LEU A 500 -12.00 -1.09 -13.80
N ASP A 501 -11.89 -0.86 -12.50
CA ASP A 501 -12.05 -1.89 -11.46
C ASP A 501 -13.40 -1.76 -10.76
N SER A 502 -13.74 -2.70 -9.87
CA SER A 502 -15.01 -2.66 -9.12
C SER A 502 -15.20 -1.34 -8.36
N VAL A 503 -14.11 -0.70 -7.90
CA VAL A 503 -14.16 0.59 -7.21
C VAL A 503 -14.55 1.72 -8.18
N SER A 504 -14.04 1.72 -9.41
CA SER A 504 -14.43 2.68 -10.46
C SER A 504 -15.92 2.61 -10.77
N TRP A 505 -16.45 1.39 -10.99
CA TRP A 505 -17.88 1.16 -11.26
C TRP A 505 -18.74 1.60 -10.05
N ASN A 506 -18.36 1.16 -8.85
CA ASN A 506 -19.08 1.51 -7.62
C ASN A 506 -19.12 3.02 -7.36
N ALA A 507 -18.02 3.74 -7.64
CA ALA A 507 -17.96 5.19 -7.50
C ALA A 507 -18.95 5.90 -8.44
N MET A 508 -19.02 5.48 -9.71
CA MET A 508 -19.93 6.07 -10.69
C MET A 508 -21.39 5.72 -10.41
N ILE A 509 -21.71 4.46 -10.08
CA ILE A 509 -23.05 4.01 -9.68
C ILE A 509 -23.55 4.80 -8.46
N SER A 510 -22.69 4.95 -7.44
CA SER A 510 -23.00 5.73 -6.24
C SER A 510 -23.25 7.20 -6.57
N ALA A 511 -22.42 7.80 -7.45
CA ALA A 511 -22.61 9.17 -7.91
C ALA A 511 -23.95 9.35 -8.62
N LEU A 512 -24.34 8.45 -9.51
CA LEU A 512 -25.64 8.52 -10.20
C LEU A 512 -26.81 8.42 -9.21
N GLY A 513 -26.76 7.48 -8.28
CA GLY A 513 -27.78 7.35 -7.22
C GLY A 513 -27.90 8.61 -6.35
N GLN A 514 -26.78 9.21 -5.95
CA GLN A 514 -26.76 10.44 -5.15
C GLN A 514 -27.20 11.68 -5.93
N HIS A 515 -27.18 11.66 -7.26
CA HIS A 515 -27.58 12.81 -8.09
C HIS A 515 -29.01 12.70 -8.63
N GLY A 516 -29.74 11.63 -8.30
CA GLY A 516 -31.12 11.40 -8.73
C GLY A 516 -31.25 10.56 -10.00
N HIS A 517 -30.14 10.07 -10.55
CA HIS A 517 -30.09 9.26 -11.77
C HIS A 517 -30.20 7.76 -11.46
N GLY A 518 -31.19 7.37 -10.66
CA GLY A 518 -31.28 6.00 -10.13
C GLY A 518 -31.44 4.91 -11.20
N ARG A 519 -32.21 5.15 -12.27
CA ARG A 519 -32.35 4.18 -13.37
C ARG A 519 -31.03 4.00 -14.13
N GLU A 520 -30.34 5.09 -14.43
CA GLU A 520 -29.02 5.04 -15.07
C GLU A 520 -27.98 4.32 -14.18
N ALA A 521 -28.13 4.38 -12.85
CA ALA A 521 -27.29 3.63 -11.92
C ALA A 521 -27.54 2.11 -12.02
N LEU A 522 -28.80 1.68 -12.22
CA LEU A 522 -29.15 0.28 -12.47
C LEU A 522 -28.57 -0.22 -13.79
N GLU A 523 -28.76 0.54 -14.87
CA GLU A 523 -28.21 0.21 -16.19
C GLU A 523 -26.69 0.07 -16.14
N LEU A 524 -26.00 0.94 -15.39
CA LEU A 524 -24.55 0.89 -15.24
C LEU A 524 -24.09 -0.31 -14.39
N PHE A 525 -24.88 -0.74 -13.41
CA PHE A 525 -24.60 -1.97 -12.65
C PHE A 525 -24.75 -3.21 -13.53
N ASP A 526 -25.82 -3.28 -14.34
CA ASP A 526 -26.01 -4.38 -15.26
C ASP A 526 -24.89 -4.43 -16.32
N GLN A 527 -24.42 -3.26 -16.77
CA GLN A 527 -23.24 -3.15 -17.64
C GLN A 527 -21.96 -3.64 -16.95
N MET A 528 -21.74 -3.30 -15.68
CA MET A 528 -20.58 -3.79 -14.91
C MET A 528 -20.52 -5.33 -14.92
N VAL A 529 -21.66 -5.99 -14.71
CA VAL A 529 -21.77 -7.45 -14.74
C VAL A 529 -21.54 -7.98 -16.16
N ALA A 530 -22.08 -7.32 -17.19
CA ALA A 530 -21.93 -7.72 -18.58
C ALA A 530 -20.47 -7.62 -19.09
N GLU A 531 -19.68 -6.69 -18.56
CA GLU A 531 -18.25 -6.52 -18.86
C GLU A 531 -17.35 -7.52 -18.08
N GLY A 532 -17.95 -8.44 -17.31
CA GLY A 532 -17.23 -9.48 -16.57
C GLY A 532 -16.58 -9.00 -15.29
N ILE A 533 -17.01 -7.87 -14.72
CA ILE A 533 -16.55 -7.42 -13.41
C ILE A 533 -17.49 -7.97 -12.34
N ASP A 534 -16.98 -8.88 -11.50
CA ASP A 534 -17.75 -9.48 -10.41
C ASP A 534 -18.16 -8.41 -9.37
N PRO A 535 -19.46 -8.21 -9.12
CA PRO A 535 -19.93 -7.33 -8.06
C PRO A 535 -19.49 -7.84 -6.69
N ASP A 536 -19.11 -6.90 -5.81
CA ASP A 536 -18.76 -7.21 -4.43
C ASP A 536 -19.84 -6.73 -3.44
N ARG A 537 -19.58 -6.89 -2.13
CA ARG A 537 -20.49 -6.41 -1.08
C ARG A 537 -20.76 -4.91 -1.17
N ILE A 538 -19.79 -4.13 -1.63
CA ILE A 538 -19.93 -2.67 -1.78
C ILE A 538 -20.78 -2.36 -3.01
N SER A 539 -20.66 -3.11 -4.11
CA SER A 539 -21.50 -2.98 -5.31
C SER A 539 -22.98 -3.17 -5.01
N PHE A 540 -23.33 -4.15 -4.18
CA PHE A 540 -24.72 -4.32 -3.75
C PHE A 540 -25.18 -3.21 -2.79
N LEU A 541 -24.30 -2.70 -1.93
CA LEU A 541 -24.64 -1.56 -1.08
C LEU A 541 -24.89 -0.28 -1.90
N THR A 542 -24.09 -0.01 -2.93
CA THR A 542 -24.24 1.17 -3.80
C THR A 542 -25.51 1.08 -4.62
N ILE A 543 -25.84 -0.08 -5.19
CA ILE A 543 -27.06 -0.23 -6.01
C ILE A 543 -28.33 -0.13 -5.17
N LEU A 544 -28.35 -0.73 -3.97
CA LEU A 544 -29.48 -0.59 -3.04
C LEU A 544 -29.65 0.86 -2.57
N THR A 545 -28.55 1.60 -2.43
CA THR A 545 -28.59 3.04 -2.12
C THR A 545 -29.18 3.84 -3.30
N ALA A 546 -28.86 3.48 -4.54
CA ALA A 546 -29.46 4.09 -5.72
C ALA A 546 -30.97 3.81 -5.80
N CYS A 547 -31.39 2.56 -5.59
CA CYS A 547 -32.81 2.18 -5.49
C CYS A 547 -33.54 2.98 -4.41
N ASN A 548 -32.92 3.11 -3.22
CA ASN A 548 -33.43 3.91 -2.11
C ASN A 548 -33.66 5.38 -2.49
N HIS A 549 -32.70 6.01 -3.19
CA HIS A 549 -32.83 7.41 -3.57
C HIS A 549 -33.82 7.66 -4.71
N ALA A 550 -34.10 6.64 -5.53
CA ALA A 550 -35.05 6.72 -6.65
C ALA A 550 -36.43 6.10 -6.37
N GLY A 551 -36.62 5.48 -5.21
CA GLY A 551 -37.89 4.84 -4.84
C GLY A 551 -38.21 3.57 -5.62
N LEU A 552 -37.19 2.90 -6.15
CA LEU A 552 -37.31 1.67 -6.94
C LEU A 552 -37.38 0.45 -6.01
N VAL A 553 -38.55 0.24 -5.41
CA VAL A 553 -38.75 -0.79 -4.36
C VAL A 553 -38.54 -2.19 -4.94
N ASP A 554 -39.17 -2.51 -6.06
CA ASP A 554 -39.16 -3.85 -6.64
C ASP A 554 -37.75 -4.23 -7.13
N GLU A 555 -37.08 -3.30 -7.80
CA GLU A 555 -35.69 -3.47 -8.22
C GLU A 555 -34.73 -3.60 -7.02
N GLY A 556 -34.98 -2.84 -5.94
CA GLY A 556 -34.20 -2.95 -4.70
C GLY A 556 -34.27 -4.35 -4.09
N PHE A 557 -35.44 -4.99 -4.08
CA PHE A 557 -35.57 -6.38 -3.67
C PHE A 557 -34.92 -7.36 -4.65
N HIS A 558 -35.07 -7.12 -5.96
CA HIS A 558 -34.45 -7.95 -6.98
C HIS A 558 -32.93 -8.06 -6.79
N TYR A 559 -32.24 -6.93 -6.63
CA TYR A 559 -30.78 -6.91 -6.42
C TYR A 559 -30.38 -7.47 -5.04
N PHE A 560 -31.20 -7.26 -4.00
CA PHE A 560 -30.92 -7.84 -2.70
C PHE A 560 -30.97 -9.38 -2.72
N GLU A 561 -31.93 -9.95 -3.44
CA GLU A 561 -32.06 -11.40 -3.58
C GLU A 561 -30.97 -11.99 -4.50
N SER A 562 -30.62 -11.29 -5.59
CA SER A 562 -29.56 -11.74 -6.51
C SER A 562 -28.19 -11.79 -5.84
N MET A 563 -27.91 -10.91 -4.86
CA MET A 563 -26.68 -10.89 -4.07
C MET A 563 -26.31 -12.28 -3.53
N LYS A 564 -27.29 -13.00 -2.95
CA LYS A 564 -27.08 -14.35 -2.43
C LYS A 564 -27.28 -15.42 -3.50
N ARG A 565 -28.31 -15.27 -4.34
CA ARG A 565 -28.73 -16.29 -5.32
C ARG A 565 -27.73 -16.47 -6.44
N ASP A 566 -27.22 -15.37 -6.98
CA ASP A 566 -26.46 -15.34 -8.23
C ASP A 566 -24.95 -15.16 -7.97
N PHE A 567 -24.57 -14.45 -6.88
CA PHE A 567 -23.15 -14.15 -6.55
C PHE A 567 -22.65 -14.79 -5.25
N GLY A 568 -23.51 -15.49 -4.50
CA GLY A 568 -23.10 -16.17 -3.26
C GLY A 568 -22.69 -15.23 -2.12
N ILE A 569 -22.98 -13.93 -2.20
CA ILE A 569 -22.60 -12.94 -1.19
C ILE A 569 -23.70 -12.89 -0.14
N SER A 570 -23.32 -13.04 1.14
CA SER A 570 -24.27 -12.97 2.25
C SER A 570 -24.61 -11.52 2.60
N PRO A 571 -25.89 -11.12 2.64
CA PRO A 571 -26.27 -9.77 3.02
C PRO A 571 -25.89 -9.45 4.46
N GLY A 572 -25.09 -8.40 4.64
CA GLY A 572 -24.77 -7.82 5.95
C GLY A 572 -25.75 -6.72 6.40
N GLU A 573 -25.54 -6.22 7.61
CA GLU A 573 -26.34 -5.17 8.29
C GLU A 573 -26.65 -3.95 7.40
N ASP A 574 -25.66 -3.46 6.65
CA ASP A 574 -25.81 -2.27 5.81
C ASP A 574 -26.83 -2.45 4.66
N HIS A 575 -26.92 -3.66 4.09
CA HIS A 575 -27.87 -3.95 3.00
C HIS A 575 -29.30 -3.96 3.52
N TYR A 576 -29.52 -4.62 4.66
CA TYR A 576 -30.82 -4.60 5.34
C TYR A 576 -31.21 -3.17 5.73
N ALA A 577 -30.28 -2.37 6.24
CA ALA A 577 -30.54 -0.96 6.56
C ALA A 577 -30.99 -0.15 5.33
N ARG A 578 -30.43 -0.41 4.14
CA ARG A 578 -30.86 0.25 2.89
C ARG A 578 -32.25 -0.19 2.42
N LEU A 579 -32.58 -1.48 2.46
CA LEU A 579 -33.92 -1.99 2.15
C LEU A 579 -34.97 -1.44 3.12
N ILE A 580 -34.66 -1.40 4.41
CA ILE A 580 -35.56 -0.87 5.44
C ILE A 580 -35.80 0.62 5.24
N ASP A 581 -34.77 1.40 4.90
CA ASP A 581 -34.93 2.82 4.55
C ASP A 581 -35.77 2.99 3.26
N LEU A 582 -35.61 2.10 2.27
CA LEU A 582 -36.39 2.13 1.02
C LEU A 582 -37.89 1.83 1.27
N LEU A 583 -38.20 0.83 2.09
CA LEU A 583 -39.56 0.52 2.53
C LEU A 583 -40.15 1.66 3.39
N GLY A 584 -39.33 2.21 4.28
CA GLY A 584 -39.71 3.32 5.14
C GLY A 584 -40.11 4.56 4.35
N ARG A 585 -39.33 4.92 3.32
CA ARG A 585 -39.60 6.07 2.44
C ARG A 585 -40.78 5.85 1.50
N SER A 586 -41.03 4.60 1.08
CA SER A 586 -42.15 4.26 0.18
C SER A 586 -43.50 4.07 0.88
N GLY A 587 -43.56 4.22 2.21
CA GLY A 587 -44.81 4.06 2.96
C GLY A 587 -45.09 2.64 3.45
N ARG A 588 -44.24 1.68 3.11
CA ARG A 588 -44.43 0.25 3.38
C ARG A 588 -43.89 -0.14 4.77
N ILE A 589 -44.28 0.60 5.80
CA ILE A 589 -43.77 0.43 7.18
C ILE A 589 -44.07 -0.96 7.76
N GLY A 590 -45.21 -1.57 7.38
CA GLY A 590 -45.55 -2.94 7.79
C GLY A 590 -44.52 -3.96 7.30
N GLU A 591 -44.15 -3.88 6.02
CA GLU A 591 -43.14 -4.76 5.43
C GLU A 591 -41.75 -4.49 6.01
N ALA A 592 -41.41 -3.23 6.31
CA ALA A 592 -40.17 -2.90 6.99
C ALA A 592 -40.10 -3.56 8.38
N ARG A 593 -41.22 -3.58 9.11
CA ARG A 593 -41.34 -4.26 10.42
C ARG A 593 -41.19 -5.78 10.28
N ASP A 594 -41.74 -6.37 9.24
CA ASP A 594 -41.63 -7.82 9.01
C ASP A 594 -40.23 -8.21 8.56
N LEU A 595 -39.57 -7.40 7.72
CA LEU A 595 -38.17 -7.60 7.33
C LEU A 595 -37.22 -7.54 8.53
N ILE A 596 -37.48 -6.67 9.52
CA ILE A 596 -36.68 -6.62 10.76
C ILE A 596 -36.75 -7.94 11.53
N LYS A 597 -37.89 -8.62 11.52
CA LYS A 597 -38.06 -9.90 12.24
C LYS A 597 -37.35 -11.07 11.56
N THR A 598 -37.05 -10.97 10.27
CA THR A 598 -36.40 -12.04 9.49
C THR A 598 -34.88 -11.91 9.41
N MET A 599 -34.30 -10.85 9.99
CA MET A 599 -32.85 -10.63 9.96
C MET A 599 -32.10 -11.70 10.78
N PRO A 600 -30.90 -12.13 10.32
CA PRO A 600 -30.11 -13.14 11.02
C PRO A 600 -29.31 -12.59 12.21
N PHE A 601 -29.43 -11.30 12.52
CA PHE A 601 -28.73 -10.59 13.59
C PHE A 601 -29.63 -9.53 14.23
N GLU A 602 -29.22 -9.04 15.40
CA GLU A 602 -29.92 -7.96 16.10
C GLU A 602 -29.88 -6.63 15.31
N PRO A 603 -30.97 -5.86 15.27
CA PRO A 603 -31.00 -4.62 14.50
C PRO A 603 -30.03 -3.56 15.03
N THR A 604 -29.21 -3.01 14.14
CA THR A 604 -28.22 -1.97 14.45
C THR A 604 -28.85 -0.57 14.58
N PRO A 605 -28.11 0.43 15.08
CA PRO A 605 -28.61 1.81 15.15
C PRO A 605 -29.04 2.33 13.77
N SER A 606 -28.30 2.02 12.70
CA SER A 606 -28.62 2.43 11.33
C SER A 606 -30.00 1.94 10.87
N ILE A 607 -30.41 0.75 11.30
CA ILE A 607 -31.72 0.16 10.98
C ILE A 607 -32.84 0.88 11.73
N TRP A 608 -32.66 1.13 13.03
CA TRP A 608 -33.65 1.87 13.81
C TRP A 608 -33.78 3.33 13.37
N GLU A 609 -32.69 3.97 12.94
CA GLU A 609 -32.73 5.32 12.35
C GLU A 609 -33.52 5.35 11.05
N ALA A 610 -33.34 4.36 10.17
CA ALA A 610 -34.10 4.22 8.94
C ALA A 610 -35.61 4.11 9.20
N ILE A 611 -35.99 3.27 10.18
CA ILE A 611 -37.40 3.15 10.61
C ILE A 611 -37.92 4.46 11.18
N LEU A 612 -37.19 5.10 12.11
CA LEU A 612 -37.63 6.35 12.72
C LEU A 612 -37.84 7.44 11.67
N SER A 613 -36.98 7.48 10.64
CA SER A 613 -37.13 8.38 9.50
C SER A 613 -38.37 8.05 8.66
N GLY A 614 -38.60 6.78 8.33
CA GLY A 614 -39.79 6.33 7.58
C GLY A 614 -41.10 6.55 8.34
N CYS A 615 -41.12 6.32 9.65
CA CYS A 615 -42.28 6.56 10.50
C CYS A 615 -42.69 8.04 10.53
N ARG A 616 -41.73 8.97 10.47
CA ARG A 616 -42.03 10.41 10.37
C ARG A 616 -42.79 10.73 9.09
N THR A 617 -42.39 10.14 7.96
CA THR A 617 -43.00 10.42 6.65
C THR A 617 -44.43 9.87 6.57
N ASN A 618 -44.72 8.75 7.23
CA ASN A 618 -46.00 8.04 7.10
C ASN A 618 -46.93 8.17 8.31
N GLY A 619 -46.48 8.75 9.42
CA GLY A 619 -47.31 9.02 10.61
C GLY A 619 -47.48 7.86 11.60
N ASP A 620 -46.77 6.73 11.44
CA ASP A 620 -46.79 5.63 12.44
C ASP A 620 -45.96 6.01 13.69
N MET A 621 -46.62 6.70 14.62
CA MET A 621 -45.98 7.23 15.82
C MET A 621 -45.57 6.16 16.83
N GLU A 622 -46.31 5.07 16.95
CA GLU A 622 -46.00 4.04 17.95
C GLU A 622 -44.71 3.31 17.60
N PHE A 623 -44.57 2.92 16.33
CA PHE A 623 -43.35 2.26 15.89
C PHE A 623 -42.15 3.21 15.85
N GLY A 624 -42.39 4.47 15.49
CA GLY A 624 -41.37 5.52 15.60
C GLY A 624 -40.88 5.71 17.04
N ALA A 625 -41.79 5.78 18.02
CA ALA A 625 -41.42 5.88 19.43
C ALA A 625 -40.64 4.65 19.92
N TYR A 626 -41.04 3.45 19.49
CA TYR A 626 -40.31 2.22 19.79
C TYR A 626 -38.88 2.22 19.21
N ALA A 627 -38.72 2.58 17.94
CA ALA A 627 -37.42 2.68 17.29
C ALA A 627 -36.51 3.70 17.99
N ALA A 628 -37.07 4.84 18.41
CA ALA A 628 -36.33 5.85 19.16
C ALA A 628 -35.89 5.36 20.55
N ASP A 629 -36.71 4.55 21.25
CA ASP A 629 -36.32 3.96 22.53
C ASP A 629 -35.13 3.00 22.37
N GLN A 630 -35.11 2.18 21.31
CA GLN A 630 -33.95 1.34 20.99
C GLN A 630 -32.70 2.20 20.73
N LEU A 631 -32.82 3.27 19.95
CA LEU A 631 -31.72 4.20 19.70
C LEU A 631 -31.22 4.89 20.97
N PHE A 632 -32.11 5.27 21.90
CA PHE A 632 -31.70 5.86 23.17
C PHE A 632 -30.91 4.91 24.07
N ARG A 633 -31.12 3.59 23.93
CA ARG A 633 -30.34 2.57 24.63
C ARG A 633 -28.97 2.35 23.97
N MET A 634 -28.91 2.38 22.64
CA MET A 634 -27.71 2.07 21.87
C MET A 634 -26.76 3.28 21.71
N ILE A 635 -27.30 4.46 21.38
CA ILE A 635 -26.55 5.68 21.07
C ILE A 635 -27.15 6.91 21.77
N PRO A 636 -27.09 6.97 23.12
CA PRO A 636 -27.75 8.02 23.90
C PRO A 636 -27.25 9.44 23.63
N GLN A 637 -26.06 9.59 23.06
CA GLN A 637 -25.42 10.88 22.76
C GLN A 637 -25.74 11.43 21.36
N HIS A 638 -26.41 10.66 20.51
CA HIS A 638 -26.76 11.10 19.16
C HIS A 638 -27.97 12.04 19.19
N ASP A 639 -27.78 13.30 18.80
CA ASP A 639 -28.80 14.34 18.85
C ASP A 639 -29.92 14.12 17.82
N GLY A 640 -29.57 13.58 16.65
CA GLY A 640 -30.49 13.29 15.55
C GLY A 640 -31.72 12.49 15.97
N THR A 641 -31.57 11.50 16.85
CA THR A 641 -32.66 10.66 17.36
C THR A 641 -33.71 11.50 18.12
N TYR A 642 -33.25 12.35 19.04
CA TYR A 642 -34.15 13.22 19.84
C TYR A 642 -34.87 14.22 18.95
N ILE A 643 -34.13 14.82 18.01
CA ILE A 643 -34.68 15.80 17.07
C ILE A 643 -35.75 15.14 16.21
N LEU A 644 -35.46 13.96 15.65
CA LEU A 644 -36.37 13.26 14.75
C LEU A 644 -37.65 12.83 15.48
N LEU A 645 -37.55 12.23 16.66
CA LEU A 645 -38.72 11.85 17.45
C LEU A 645 -39.53 13.08 17.91
N SER A 646 -38.86 14.13 18.39
CA SER A 646 -39.53 15.38 18.76
C SER A 646 -40.29 15.98 17.58
N ASN A 647 -39.69 15.94 16.39
CA ASN A 647 -40.31 16.45 15.19
C ASN A 647 -41.52 15.61 14.77
N THR A 648 -41.44 14.27 14.89
CA THR A 648 -42.57 13.37 14.65
C THR A 648 -43.75 13.67 15.58
N TYR A 649 -43.49 13.90 16.87
CA TYR A 649 -44.56 14.30 17.81
C TYR A 649 -45.15 15.67 17.51
N SER A 650 -44.31 16.67 17.22
CA SER A 650 -44.80 18.00 16.83
C SER A 650 -45.66 17.96 15.57
N ALA A 651 -45.25 17.18 14.56
CA ALA A 651 -46.01 17.04 13.31
C ALA A 651 -47.41 16.42 13.53
N ALA A 652 -47.56 15.60 14.56
CA ALA A 652 -48.83 15.01 14.97
C ALA A 652 -49.61 15.86 16.00
N GLY A 653 -49.15 17.08 16.33
CA GLY A 653 -49.78 17.95 17.32
C GLY A 653 -49.60 17.52 18.79
N ARG A 654 -48.73 16.55 19.07
CA ARG A 654 -48.43 16.06 20.44
C ARG A 654 -47.33 16.89 21.10
N TRP A 655 -47.61 18.17 21.32
CA TRP A 655 -46.63 19.15 21.83
C TRP A 655 -46.02 18.78 23.17
N VAL A 656 -46.79 18.17 24.07
CA VAL A 656 -46.31 17.74 25.40
C VAL A 656 -45.24 16.64 25.26
N ASP A 657 -45.43 15.69 24.35
CA ASP A 657 -44.47 14.62 24.12
C ASP A 657 -43.22 15.12 23.42
N ALA A 658 -43.38 16.02 22.44
CA ALA A 658 -42.24 16.72 21.83
C ALA A 658 -41.41 17.47 22.88
N ALA A 659 -42.07 18.22 23.77
CA ALA A 659 -41.40 18.92 24.86
C ALA A 659 -40.69 17.96 25.84
N ARG A 660 -41.28 16.80 26.12
CA ARG A 660 -40.69 15.74 26.95
C ARG A 660 -39.40 15.20 26.35
N VAL A 661 -39.38 14.91 25.05
CA VAL A 661 -38.19 14.45 24.33
C VAL A 661 -37.10 15.52 24.32
N ARG A 662 -37.47 16.80 24.10
CA ARG A 662 -36.52 17.93 24.17
C ARG A 662 -35.95 18.14 25.57
N LYS A 663 -36.75 17.89 26.61
CA LYS A 663 -36.28 17.90 27.99
C LYS A 663 -35.27 16.77 28.23
N LEU A 664 -35.60 15.54 27.82
CA LEU A 664 -34.70 14.40 27.94
C LEU A 664 -33.33 14.64 27.26
N MET A 665 -33.34 15.26 26.07
CA MET A 665 -32.13 15.64 25.34
C MET A 665 -31.25 16.59 26.18
N ARG A 666 -31.85 17.62 26.80
CA ARG A 666 -31.13 18.57 27.67
C ARG A 666 -30.62 17.91 28.94
N ASP A 667 -31.44 17.08 29.58
CA ASP A 667 -31.08 16.39 30.84
C ASP A 667 -29.89 15.44 30.63
N ARG A 668 -29.71 14.91 29.41
CA ARG A 668 -28.55 14.09 29.01
C ARG A 668 -27.34 14.88 28.49
N GLY A 669 -27.42 16.21 28.45
CA GLY A 669 -26.35 17.09 27.97
C GLY A 669 -26.14 17.09 26.46
N VAL A 670 -27.07 16.52 25.69
CA VAL A 670 -26.96 16.41 24.24
C VAL A 670 -27.33 17.75 23.60
N LYS A 671 -26.42 18.30 22.77
CA LYS A 671 -26.63 19.56 22.05
C LYS A 671 -27.00 19.28 20.60
N LYS A 672 -27.96 20.05 20.08
CA LYS A 672 -28.35 20.00 18.66
C LYS A 672 -27.26 20.65 17.81
N GLU A 673 -26.90 20.00 16.72
CA GLU A 673 -26.06 20.62 15.70
C GLU A 673 -26.85 21.69 14.91
N PRO A 674 -26.34 22.93 14.79
CA PRO A 674 -27.03 23.99 14.06
C PRO A 674 -26.98 23.68 12.56
N GLY A 675 -28.12 23.92 11.88
CA GLY A 675 -28.17 23.84 10.42
C GLY A 675 -27.49 25.05 9.80
N CYS A 676 -26.45 24.82 9.01
CA CYS A 676 -25.75 25.85 8.25
C CYS A 676 -25.63 25.46 6.79
N SER A 677 -25.64 26.48 5.93
CA SER A 677 -25.42 26.34 4.50
C SER A 677 -24.22 27.17 4.10
N TRP A 678 -23.44 26.71 3.12
CA TRP A 678 -22.31 27.47 2.64
C TRP A 678 -22.15 27.40 1.12
N ILE A 679 -21.50 28.43 0.59
CA ILE A 679 -21.24 28.62 -0.83
C ILE A 679 -19.86 29.24 -1.03
N GLU A 680 -19.15 28.80 -2.06
CA GLU A 680 -17.91 29.44 -2.51
C GLU A 680 -18.24 30.52 -3.54
N VAL A 681 -17.89 31.77 -3.23
CA VAL A 681 -17.99 32.89 -4.17
C VAL A 681 -16.60 33.54 -4.28
N GLY A 682 -16.08 33.62 -5.50
CA GLY A 682 -14.68 34.02 -5.73
C GLY A 682 -13.71 32.97 -5.20
N SER A 683 -12.94 33.36 -4.17
CA SER A 683 -11.96 32.53 -3.44
C SER A 683 -12.26 32.46 -1.94
N LYS A 684 -13.52 32.74 -1.55
CA LYS A 684 -13.96 32.79 -0.17
C LYS A 684 -15.19 31.90 0.04
N ILE A 685 -15.21 31.16 1.14
CA ILE A 685 -16.37 30.40 1.60
C ILE A 685 -17.24 31.31 2.47
N HIS A 686 -18.52 31.39 2.12
CA HIS A 686 -19.53 32.15 2.85
C HIS A 686 -20.49 31.18 3.53
N VAL A 687 -20.57 31.25 4.86
CA VAL A 687 -21.41 30.38 5.69
C VAL A 687 -22.60 31.18 6.21
N PHE A 688 -23.78 30.58 6.14
CA PHE A 688 -25.04 31.16 6.61
C PHE A 688 -25.69 30.24 7.63
N LEU A 689 -26.19 30.84 8.71
CA LEU A 689 -27.07 30.20 9.68
C LEU A 689 -28.54 30.59 9.42
N VAL A 690 -29.49 29.92 10.07
CA VAL A 690 -30.90 30.33 10.02
C VAL A 690 -31.03 31.72 10.67
N GLY A 691 -31.63 32.67 9.95
CA GLY A 691 -31.79 34.05 10.43
C GLY A 691 -30.47 34.84 10.52
N ASP A 692 -29.46 34.48 9.72
CA ASP A 692 -28.14 35.09 9.81
C ASP A 692 -28.15 36.58 9.42
N THR A 693 -27.81 37.42 10.40
CA THR A 693 -27.62 38.87 10.24
C THR A 693 -26.16 39.29 10.42
N LYS A 694 -25.26 38.34 10.70
CA LYS A 694 -23.83 38.59 10.93
C LYS A 694 -23.04 38.65 9.62
N HIS A 695 -23.57 38.04 8.55
CA HIS A 695 -22.92 38.12 7.24
C HIS A 695 -22.79 39.60 6.81
N PRO A 696 -21.61 40.06 6.34
CA PRO A 696 -21.39 41.48 6.00
C PRO A 696 -22.40 42.06 5.00
N GLU A 697 -22.91 41.20 4.12
CA GLU A 697 -23.86 41.57 3.06
C GLU A 697 -25.27 41.00 3.32
N ALA A 698 -25.61 40.64 4.56
CA ALA A 698 -26.90 40.02 4.90
C ALA A 698 -28.09 40.88 4.43
N GLN A 699 -28.02 42.20 4.60
CA GLN A 699 -29.11 43.11 4.22
C GLN A 699 -29.39 43.09 2.71
N GLU A 700 -28.35 43.08 1.88
CA GLU A 700 -28.49 42.95 0.42
C GLU A 700 -29.13 41.61 0.03
N VAL A 701 -28.72 40.52 0.70
CA VAL A 701 -29.28 39.18 0.47
C VAL A 701 -30.77 39.15 0.81
N TYR A 702 -31.16 39.69 1.96
CA TYR A 702 -32.58 39.74 2.36
C TYR A 702 -33.43 40.55 1.37
N GLN A 703 -32.99 41.74 0.97
CA GLN A 703 -33.69 42.55 -0.02
C GLN A 703 -33.82 41.83 -1.37
N PHE A 704 -32.77 41.15 -1.81
CA PHE A 704 -32.81 40.38 -3.05
C PHE A 704 -33.77 39.18 -2.96
N LEU A 705 -33.80 38.49 -1.82
CA LEU A 705 -34.71 37.39 -1.57
C LEU A 705 -36.18 37.84 -1.53
N GLU A 706 -36.49 39.05 -1.07
CA GLU A 706 -37.85 39.60 -1.16
C GLU A 706 -38.29 39.77 -2.62
N VAL A 707 -37.40 40.29 -3.48
CA VAL A 707 -37.67 40.46 -4.92
C VAL A 707 -37.90 39.11 -5.60
N ILE A 708 -37.02 38.13 -5.34
CA ILE A 708 -37.20 36.77 -5.88
C ILE A 708 -38.45 36.12 -5.30
N GLY A 709 -38.71 36.26 -3.99
CA GLY A 709 -39.89 35.72 -3.33
C GLY A 709 -41.20 36.22 -3.96
N ALA A 710 -41.27 37.50 -4.33
CA ALA A 710 -42.41 38.05 -5.05
C ALA A 710 -42.59 37.40 -6.44
N ARG A 711 -41.49 37.11 -7.17
CA ARG A 711 -41.55 36.38 -8.44
C ARG A 711 -41.99 34.93 -8.26
N MET A 712 -41.46 34.25 -7.24
CA MET A 712 -41.84 32.87 -6.91
C MET A 712 -43.34 32.77 -6.59
N ARG A 713 -43.89 33.70 -5.79
CA ARG A 713 -45.33 33.73 -5.49
C ARG A 713 -46.19 33.91 -6.75
N LYS A 714 -45.75 34.74 -7.70
CA LYS A 714 -46.43 34.89 -9.01
C LYS A 714 -46.41 33.59 -9.84
N LEU A 715 -45.40 32.74 -9.63
CA LEU A 715 -45.31 31.42 -10.26
C LEU A 715 -46.11 30.34 -9.51
N GLY A 716 -46.70 30.65 -8.34
CA GLY A 716 -47.51 29.72 -7.55
C GLY A 716 -46.83 29.16 -6.30
N TYR A 717 -45.65 29.67 -5.90
CA TYR A 717 -45.01 29.25 -4.65
C TYR A 717 -45.82 29.72 -3.43
N VAL A 718 -46.17 28.78 -2.56
CA VAL A 718 -46.76 29.04 -1.24
C VAL A 718 -45.87 28.39 -0.19
N PRO A 719 -45.37 29.15 0.82
CA PRO A 719 -44.56 28.57 1.88
C PRO A 719 -45.33 27.50 2.68
N ASP A 720 -44.73 26.33 2.87
CA ASP A 720 -45.36 25.25 3.65
C ASP A 720 -44.99 25.36 5.13
N THR A 721 -45.87 26.02 5.90
CA THR A 721 -45.69 26.26 7.34
C THR A 721 -45.66 24.99 8.19
N LYS A 722 -46.02 23.82 7.66
CA LYS A 722 -45.91 22.52 8.37
C LYS A 722 -44.45 22.16 8.69
N PHE A 723 -43.48 22.71 7.95
CA PHE A 723 -42.06 22.48 8.22
C PHE A 723 -41.51 23.31 9.38
N VAL A 724 -42.29 24.25 9.93
CA VAL A 724 -41.95 24.94 11.19
C VAL A 724 -42.72 24.29 12.33
N LEU A 725 -42.04 23.36 13.00
CA LEU A 725 -42.58 22.52 14.08
C LEU A 725 -42.56 23.21 15.45
N HIS A 726 -42.67 24.54 15.46
CA HIS A 726 -42.86 25.35 16.65
C HIS A 726 -44.31 25.82 16.74
N ASP A 727 -44.83 25.92 17.97
CA ASP A 727 -46.16 26.45 18.23
C ASP A 727 -46.09 27.98 18.21
N MET A 728 -46.43 28.56 17.06
CA MET A 728 -46.23 29.97 16.71
C MET A 728 -47.29 30.39 15.68
N GLU A 729 -47.48 31.70 15.52
CA GLU A 729 -48.43 32.23 14.56
C GLU A 729 -47.97 31.96 13.10
N PRO A 730 -48.90 31.74 12.14
CA PRO A 730 -48.55 31.37 10.77
C PRO A 730 -47.58 32.34 10.08
N HIS A 731 -47.71 33.65 10.33
CA HIS A 731 -46.85 34.68 9.75
C HIS A 731 -45.40 34.59 10.25
N GLU A 732 -45.19 34.23 11.52
CA GLU A 732 -43.85 34.00 12.08
C GLU A 732 -43.23 32.74 11.49
N LYS A 733 -44.03 31.69 11.26
CA LYS A 733 -43.57 30.47 10.58
C LYS A 733 -43.10 30.77 9.15
N GLU A 734 -43.84 31.58 8.40
CA GLU A 734 -43.42 32.00 7.06
C GLU A 734 -42.09 32.77 7.09
N TYR A 735 -41.90 33.67 8.06
CA TYR A 735 -40.65 34.40 8.20
C TYR A 735 -39.46 33.48 8.51
N ILE A 736 -39.63 32.49 9.40
CA ILE A 736 -38.60 31.49 9.70
C ILE A 736 -38.22 30.72 8.43
N LEU A 737 -39.20 30.26 7.66
CA LEU A 737 -38.95 29.56 6.39
C LEU A 737 -38.23 30.45 5.38
N PHE A 738 -38.59 31.73 5.30
CA PHE A 738 -37.92 32.71 4.45
C PHE A 738 -36.44 32.87 4.84
N ALA A 739 -36.13 32.82 6.14
CA ALA A 739 -34.80 33.00 6.69
C ALA A 739 -33.99 31.69 6.87
N HIS A 740 -34.41 30.58 6.26
CA HIS A 740 -33.62 29.34 6.25
C HIS A 740 -32.26 29.53 5.57
N SER A 741 -31.22 28.90 6.12
CA SER A 741 -29.83 29.11 5.67
C SER A 741 -29.62 28.75 4.20
N GLU A 742 -30.37 27.76 3.70
CA GLU A 742 -30.37 27.33 2.31
C GLU A 742 -30.76 28.48 1.38
N LYS A 743 -31.85 29.19 1.72
CA LYS A 743 -32.36 30.31 0.92
C LYS A 743 -31.40 31.50 0.98
N LEU A 744 -30.79 31.75 2.14
CA LEU A 744 -29.78 32.80 2.28
C LEU A 744 -28.55 32.51 1.40
N ALA A 745 -28.02 31.28 1.47
CA ALA A 745 -26.85 30.89 0.68
C ALA A 745 -27.13 30.92 -0.84
N VAL A 746 -28.29 30.40 -1.27
CA VAL A 746 -28.70 30.45 -2.68
C VAL A 746 -28.96 31.90 -3.14
N GLY A 747 -29.63 32.70 -2.31
CA GLY A 747 -29.86 34.12 -2.58
C GLY A 747 -28.56 34.89 -2.76
N PHE A 748 -27.58 34.66 -1.89
CA PHE A 748 -26.24 35.23 -2.02
C PHE A 748 -25.54 34.77 -3.30
N GLY A 749 -25.59 33.47 -3.62
CA GLY A 749 -25.03 32.92 -4.85
C GLY A 749 -25.64 33.54 -6.12
N LEU A 750 -26.96 33.65 -6.17
CA LEU A 750 -27.68 34.26 -7.29
C LEU A 750 -27.35 35.75 -7.46
N LEU A 751 -27.11 36.46 -6.35
CA LEU A 751 -26.75 37.87 -6.34
C LEU A 751 -25.32 38.12 -6.82
N LYS A 752 -24.36 37.29 -6.40
CA LYS A 752 -22.91 37.56 -6.60
C LYS A 752 -22.28 36.77 -7.75
N LEU A 753 -22.83 35.62 -8.13
CA LEU A 753 -22.28 34.82 -9.23
C LEU A 753 -22.73 35.38 -10.59
N PRO A 754 -21.85 35.33 -11.62
CA PRO A 754 -22.17 35.82 -12.96
C PRO A 754 -23.48 35.24 -13.53
N PRO A 755 -24.21 35.99 -14.38
CA PRO A 755 -25.36 35.46 -15.08
C PRO A 755 -25.02 34.16 -15.82
N GLY A 756 -25.86 33.13 -15.68
CA GLY A 756 -25.66 31.81 -16.29
C GLY A 756 -24.77 30.84 -15.50
N ALA A 757 -24.02 31.28 -14.49
CA ALA A 757 -23.26 30.36 -13.65
C ALA A 757 -24.19 29.49 -12.79
N THR A 758 -23.88 28.20 -12.65
CA THR A 758 -24.59 27.31 -11.71
C THR A 758 -24.32 27.74 -10.27
N VAL A 759 -25.37 27.79 -9.44
CA VAL A 759 -25.26 28.12 -8.01
C VAL A 759 -25.15 26.83 -7.21
N THR A 760 -23.98 26.55 -6.63
CA THR A 760 -23.77 25.33 -5.82
C THR A 760 -23.74 25.67 -4.33
N VAL A 761 -24.64 25.08 -3.55
CA VAL A 761 -24.74 25.26 -2.10
C VAL A 761 -24.61 23.93 -1.40
N LEU A 762 -23.87 23.93 -0.30
CA LEU A 762 -23.70 22.78 0.59
C LEU A 762 -24.50 23.00 1.88
N LYS A 763 -25.05 21.93 2.43
CA LYS A 763 -25.84 21.92 3.68
C LYS A 763 -25.40 20.76 4.56
N ASN A 764 -25.14 21.03 5.84
CA ASN A 764 -24.76 20.01 6.83
C ASN A 764 -25.92 19.15 7.35
N LEU A 765 -27.15 19.41 6.90
CA LEU A 765 -28.38 18.69 7.27
C LEU A 765 -29.20 18.39 6.02
N ARG A 766 -30.22 17.52 6.13
CA ARG A 766 -31.21 17.33 5.06
C ARG A 766 -31.99 18.63 4.84
N ILE A 767 -32.17 19.05 3.60
CA ILE A 767 -33.04 20.20 3.29
C ILE A 767 -34.48 19.91 3.71
N CYS A 768 -35.29 20.94 4.04
CA CYS A 768 -36.71 20.76 4.35
C CYS A 768 -37.60 20.85 3.10
N GLY A 769 -38.84 20.33 3.20
CA GLY A 769 -39.80 20.28 2.08
C GLY A 769 -40.03 21.63 1.42
N ASP A 770 -40.25 22.65 2.26
CA ASP A 770 -40.42 24.01 1.79
C ASP A 770 -39.16 24.55 1.09
N CYS A 771 -37.96 24.28 1.60
CA CYS A 771 -36.73 24.72 0.94
C CYS A 771 -36.54 24.04 -0.41
N HIS A 772 -36.80 22.74 -0.52
CA HIS A 772 -36.77 22.03 -1.81
C HIS A 772 -37.72 22.68 -2.81
N THR A 773 -38.99 22.91 -2.41
CA THR A 773 -39.99 23.57 -3.25
C THR A 773 -39.56 24.99 -3.61
N ALA A 774 -39.05 25.75 -2.65
CA ALA A 774 -38.54 27.09 -2.90
C ALA A 774 -37.40 27.10 -3.92
N MET A 775 -36.45 26.15 -3.87
CA MET A 775 -35.36 26.10 -4.85
C MET A 775 -35.84 25.79 -6.27
N MET A 776 -36.86 24.93 -6.44
CA MET A 776 -37.50 24.72 -7.74
C MET A 776 -38.06 26.05 -8.29
N PHE A 777 -38.83 26.77 -7.49
CA PHE A 777 -39.40 28.05 -7.91
C PHE A 777 -38.35 29.15 -8.09
N MET A 778 -37.30 29.17 -7.28
CA MET A 778 -36.16 30.09 -7.43
C MET A 778 -35.48 29.86 -8.77
N SER A 779 -35.12 28.60 -9.09
CA SER A 779 -34.51 28.23 -10.37
C SER A 779 -35.36 28.67 -11.56
N LYS A 780 -36.68 28.39 -11.52
CA LYS A 780 -37.63 28.82 -12.55
C LYS A 780 -37.76 30.34 -12.67
N ALA A 781 -37.73 31.06 -11.54
CA ALA A 781 -37.89 32.52 -11.52
C ALA A 781 -36.68 33.29 -12.08
N VAL A 782 -35.48 32.69 -11.99
CA VAL A 782 -34.23 33.32 -12.43
C VAL A 782 -33.67 32.72 -13.71
N GLY A 783 -34.17 31.55 -14.15
CA GLY A 783 -33.66 30.84 -15.32
C GLY A 783 -32.22 30.35 -15.14
N ARG A 784 -31.87 29.87 -13.93
CA ARG A 784 -30.54 29.35 -13.61
C ARG A 784 -30.64 28.01 -12.91
N GLU A 785 -29.63 27.17 -13.15
CA GLU A 785 -29.44 25.93 -12.41
C GLU A 785 -28.96 26.21 -10.98
N ILE A 786 -29.59 25.55 -10.01
CA ILE A 786 -29.22 25.62 -8.60
C ILE A 786 -28.95 24.18 -8.15
N VAL A 787 -27.77 23.92 -7.60
CA VAL A 787 -27.37 22.62 -7.09
C VAL A 787 -27.24 22.72 -5.58
N VAL A 788 -28.00 21.91 -4.85
CA VAL A 788 -27.90 21.84 -3.39
C VAL A 788 -27.47 20.45 -2.98
N ARG A 789 -26.31 20.34 -2.32
CA ARG A 789 -25.84 19.10 -1.66
C ARG A 789 -26.28 19.11 -0.22
N ASP A 790 -27.04 18.11 0.18
CA ASP A 790 -27.29 17.81 1.59
C ASP A 790 -26.47 16.60 2.06
N VAL A 791 -26.67 16.19 3.32
CA VAL A 791 -25.93 15.06 3.93
C VAL A 791 -26.11 13.71 3.23
N ARG A 792 -27.14 13.53 2.40
CA ARG A 792 -27.40 12.26 1.72
C ARG A 792 -27.16 12.35 0.21
N ARG A 793 -27.48 13.47 -0.43
CA ARG A 793 -27.53 13.53 -1.90
C ARG A 793 -27.48 14.96 -2.47
N PHE A 794 -27.45 15.04 -3.79
CA PHE A 794 -27.60 16.27 -4.56
C PHE A 794 -29.03 16.46 -5.06
N HIS A 795 -29.43 17.73 -5.10
CA HIS A 795 -30.66 18.18 -5.73
C HIS A 795 -30.28 19.18 -6.82
N HIS A 796 -30.49 18.81 -8.08
CA HIS A 796 -30.23 19.67 -9.23
C HIS A 796 -31.54 20.30 -9.66
N PHE A 797 -31.72 21.58 -9.34
CA PHE A 797 -32.90 22.36 -9.66
C PHE A 797 -32.70 23.10 -10.98
N LYS A 798 -33.53 22.77 -11.97
CA LYS A 798 -33.49 23.37 -13.30
C LYS A 798 -34.90 23.55 -13.83
N ASP A 799 -35.22 24.79 -14.23
CA ASP A 799 -36.51 25.16 -14.86
C ASP A 799 -37.77 24.77 -14.05
N GLY A 800 -37.64 24.66 -12.73
CA GLY A 800 -38.74 24.28 -11.83
C GLY A 800 -38.84 22.78 -11.54
N GLU A 801 -37.93 21.98 -12.06
CA GLU A 801 -37.82 20.55 -11.79
C GLU A 801 -36.58 20.26 -10.93
N CYS A 802 -36.59 19.12 -10.24
CA CYS A 802 -35.45 18.64 -9.46
C CYS A 802 -35.08 17.23 -9.95
N SER A 803 -33.78 16.94 -10.07
CA SER A 803 -33.28 15.63 -10.50
C SER A 803 -33.76 14.44 -9.66
N CYS A 804 -34.30 14.68 -8.46
CA CYS A 804 -34.84 13.62 -7.61
C CYS A 804 -36.29 13.21 -7.90
N GLY A 805 -36.98 13.86 -8.85
CA GLY A 805 -38.39 13.56 -9.15
C GLY A 805 -39.34 13.79 -7.97
N ASN A 806 -38.99 14.68 -7.02
CA ASN A 806 -39.73 14.93 -5.77
C ASN A 806 -39.83 13.73 -4.81
N TYR A 807 -39.04 12.67 -5.01
CA TYR A 807 -38.98 11.52 -4.10
C TYR A 807 -37.73 11.62 -3.22
N TRP A 808 -37.87 11.86 -1.91
CA TRP A 808 -36.70 12.21 -1.07
C TRP A 808 -36.77 12.09 0.44
#